data_AF-A0A6I8NRS5-F1
#
_entry.id   AF-A0A6I8NRS5-F1
#
_cell.length_a   1.000
_cell.length_b   1.000
_cell.length_c   1.000
_cell.angle_alpha   90.00
_cell.angle_beta   90.00
_cell.angle_gamma   90.00
#
_symmetry.space_group_name_H-M   'P 1'
#
loop_
_entity.id
_entity.type
_entity.pdbx_description
1 polymer ?
#
loop_
_entity_poly.entity_id
_entity_poly.type
_entity_poly.pdbx_seq_one_letter_code
_entity_poly.pdbx_strand_id
1 'polypeptide(L)'
;MAASGTSASSLRSKDGGSKRWEEFEDMLEERRQSSDLRYALKCYAPVLYKGLNPCKPWAIKTAVLRAEEVQYVVKQLSRETGQSVQSIQETAAQILEEMGHSLRLGAIRLFAFSLSKIFKCLFRKVCVNQDGIQRLQQAIQEQPVVLLPSHRSYVDFLLLSYILYTYDLPVPVIAAGVDFLGMKVMGELLRRAGAFFMRRSFGGDKLYWAVFSEYVKTMLRNGYAPIEFFLEGTRSRTAKTLTPKLGLLNIVMEPFFKREVFDTYLVPISISYDRILEEALYSRELLGVPKPKESTAGLLKARQVLCQDFGCIHVYFAAPLSLRSLAAGRMEKSPYNLVPRHVPQKPSEEALAFANDVAFRVELLQIENMALSPWTLVATVLLQNLPALDLTLLVEKTLWLKGLIQAFGGFLVWPDDLSAARAVKGSLTLHANVARLSADGLVSVSGREEREPGPSQGTLFQRAVPFLTCAVYRNQLANLCVRPALVALALALATDSRKDDVYGCFSFLRDVFSDEFIFFPGRVVEDFEDGCFLLGRCEAVRVTSSHILPEAASGAVLPFLTAMFRPFVEGYQIACRYLWEEASEAFTEKQFVPGVRAFASQLIEAGTSRCYEALSSDLQKNALAALVRLGAVSKSRTASGIMYNTDREAVAKVEGMLGSRIPIGRPLTAKL
;
A
#
# COMPACT_ATOMS: atom_id res chain seq x y z
N MET A 1 8.84 -37.14 -18.11
CA MET A 1 9.52 -36.40 -19.20
C MET A 1 8.56 -35.35 -19.74
N ALA A 2 9.07 -34.14 -19.97
CA ALA A 2 8.38 -32.90 -20.38
C ALA A 2 7.41 -32.29 -19.34
N ALA A 3 7.96 -31.69 -18.28
CA ALA A 3 7.27 -30.69 -17.47
C ALA A 3 7.42 -29.32 -18.15
N SER A 4 6.30 -28.74 -18.58
CA SER A 4 6.23 -27.40 -19.15
C SER A 4 6.42 -26.37 -18.04
N GLY A 5 7.63 -25.83 -17.91
CA GLY A 5 7.92 -24.65 -17.10
C GLY A 5 7.28 -23.41 -17.73
N THR A 6 6.13 -22.99 -17.22
CA THR A 6 5.61 -21.63 -17.46
C THR A 6 6.48 -20.65 -16.69
N SER A 7 7.47 -20.08 -17.39
CA SER A 7 8.29 -18.98 -16.90
C SER A 7 7.42 -17.75 -16.57
N ALA A 8 7.76 -17.08 -15.47
CA ALA A 8 7.17 -15.81 -15.06
C ALA A 8 7.42 -14.66 -16.06
N SER A 9 8.28 -14.87 -17.06
CA SER A 9 8.44 -13.99 -18.22
C SER A 9 7.14 -13.77 -19.03
N SER A 10 6.10 -14.60 -18.80
CA SER A 10 4.78 -14.44 -19.41
C SER A 10 3.86 -13.42 -18.71
N LEU A 11 4.27 -12.85 -17.57
CA LEU A 11 3.43 -11.90 -16.81
C LEU A 11 3.47 -10.47 -17.37
N ARG A 12 4.39 -10.19 -18.30
CA ARG A 12 4.31 -9.03 -19.19
C ARG A 12 3.86 -9.55 -20.55
N SER A 13 2.64 -9.23 -20.96
CA SER A 13 2.18 -9.48 -22.33
C SER A 13 3.22 -8.93 -23.30
N LYS A 14 3.78 -9.81 -24.15
CA LYS A 14 4.72 -9.43 -25.21
C LYS A 14 4.07 -8.60 -26.33
N ASP A 15 2.78 -8.32 -26.25
CA ASP A 15 2.07 -7.47 -27.20
C ASP A 15 1.81 -6.06 -26.64
N GLY A 16 2.43 -5.08 -27.32
CA GLY A 16 1.79 -3.82 -27.68
C GLY A 16 1.48 -2.83 -26.55
N GLY A 17 2.50 -2.10 -26.10
CA GLY A 17 2.40 -0.93 -25.21
C GLY A 17 1.62 0.28 -25.75
N SER A 18 0.64 0.09 -26.65
CA SER A 18 -0.13 1.17 -27.27
C SER A 18 -1.66 1.03 -27.17
N LYS A 19 -2.22 -0.08 -26.68
CA LYS A 19 -3.69 -0.31 -26.68
C LYS A 19 -4.41 -0.29 -25.33
N ARG A 20 -3.71 -0.30 -24.19
CA ARG A 20 -4.36 -0.46 -22.87
C ARG A 20 -5.01 0.84 -22.33
N TRP A 21 -4.91 2.00 -23.00
CA TRP A 21 -4.68 3.25 -22.28
C TRP A 21 -5.55 4.48 -22.65
N GLU A 22 -6.51 4.36 -23.57
CA GLU A 22 -7.38 5.48 -23.98
C GLU A 22 -8.72 5.60 -23.20
N GLU A 23 -9.00 4.74 -22.20
CA GLU A 23 -10.36 4.61 -21.63
C GLU A 23 -10.53 5.05 -20.16
N PHE A 24 -9.83 6.09 -19.72
CA PHE A 24 -10.18 6.73 -18.44
C PHE A 24 -11.34 7.70 -18.65
N GLU A 25 -12.47 7.40 -18.02
CA GLU A 25 -13.65 8.26 -18.01
C GLU A 25 -13.65 9.14 -16.75
N ASP A 26 -13.82 10.46 -16.94
CA ASP A 26 -14.08 11.37 -15.81
C ASP A 26 -15.54 11.31 -15.40
N MET A 27 -15.83 10.57 -14.34
CA MET A 27 -17.20 10.46 -13.84
C MET A 27 -17.76 11.78 -13.28
N LEU A 28 -16.91 12.75 -12.94
CA LEU A 28 -17.40 14.03 -12.41
C LEU A 28 -17.96 14.93 -13.51
N GLU A 29 -17.61 14.72 -14.77
CA GLU A 29 -18.06 15.56 -15.88
C GLU A 29 -19.60 15.58 -15.97
N GLU A 30 -20.22 14.40 -16.03
CA GLU A 30 -21.67 14.26 -16.04
C GLU A 30 -22.31 14.77 -14.73
N ARG A 31 -21.61 14.63 -13.60
CA ARG A 31 -22.10 15.12 -12.28
C ARG A 31 -22.03 16.63 -12.14
N ARG A 32 -21.16 17.32 -12.88
CA ARG A 32 -21.12 18.78 -12.93
C ARG A 32 -22.29 19.35 -13.74
N GLN A 33 -22.80 18.58 -14.70
CA GLN A 33 -23.92 18.97 -15.57
C GLN A 33 -25.30 18.54 -15.04
N SER A 34 -25.34 17.68 -14.00
CA SER A 34 -26.57 17.13 -13.45
C SER A 34 -26.80 17.50 -11.97
N SER A 35 -28.06 17.41 -11.53
CA SER A 35 -28.42 17.66 -10.13
C SER A 35 -27.92 16.53 -9.22
N ASP A 36 -27.17 16.90 -8.17
CA ASP A 36 -26.70 15.96 -7.14
C ASP A 36 -27.85 15.19 -6.48
N LEU A 37 -29.01 15.84 -6.30
CA LEU A 37 -30.18 15.22 -5.70
C LEU A 37 -30.80 14.19 -6.66
N ARG A 38 -30.89 14.52 -7.96
CA ARG A 38 -31.39 13.59 -8.98
C ARG A 38 -30.47 12.37 -9.09
N TYR A 39 -29.16 12.58 -9.07
CA TYR A 39 -28.17 11.51 -9.02
C TYR A 39 -28.35 10.62 -7.79
N ALA A 40 -28.41 11.22 -6.60
CA ALA A 40 -28.56 10.46 -5.36
C ALA A 40 -29.89 9.70 -5.29
N LEU A 41 -30.96 10.22 -5.90
CA LEU A 41 -32.28 9.57 -5.92
C LEU A 41 -32.53 8.70 -7.15
N LYS A 42 -31.50 8.40 -7.96
CA LYS A 42 -31.65 7.56 -9.16
C LYS A 42 -32.24 6.18 -8.81
N CYS A 43 -32.84 5.56 -9.82
CA CYS A 43 -33.22 4.14 -9.73
C CYS A 43 -31.94 3.33 -9.56
N TYR A 44 -31.87 2.54 -8.51
CA TYR A 44 -30.69 1.76 -8.17
C TYR A 44 -31.14 0.30 -8.00
N ALA A 45 -30.87 -0.49 -9.03
CA ALA A 45 -31.23 -1.90 -9.14
C ALA A 45 -30.00 -2.67 -9.65
N PRO A 46 -28.94 -2.78 -8.82
CA PRO A 46 -27.68 -3.34 -9.27
C PRO A 46 -27.82 -4.82 -9.61
N VAL A 47 -27.07 -5.27 -10.60
CA VAL A 47 -27.04 -6.69 -10.96
C VAL A 47 -26.28 -7.47 -9.88
N LEU A 48 -26.87 -8.58 -9.43
CA LEU A 48 -26.32 -9.44 -8.39
C LEU A 48 -25.79 -10.74 -8.98
N TYR A 49 -25.00 -11.46 -8.19
CA TYR A 49 -24.53 -12.80 -8.54
C TYR A 49 -25.73 -13.72 -8.85
N LYS A 50 -25.65 -14.41 -9.99
CA LYS A 50 -26.73 -15.20 -10.59
C LYS A 50 -27.27 -16.26 -9.63
N GLY A 51 -28.60 -16.31 -9.50
CA GLY A 51 -29.29 -17.34 -8.73
C GLY A 51 -29.45 -17.06 -7.24
N LEU A 52 -29.11 -15.86 -6.78
CA LEU A 52 -29.24 -15.47 -5.37
C LEU A 52 -30.45 -14.57 -5.10
N ASN A 53 -31.06 -14.81 -3.93
CA ASN A 53 -32.03 -13.90 -3.34
C ASN A 53 -31.32 -12.99 -2.34
N PRO A 54 -31.42 -11.65 -2.47
CA PRO A 54 -30.79 -10.72 -1.55
C PRO A 54 -31.22 -11.00 -0.09
N CYS A 55 -30.25 -11.18 0.79
CA CYS A 55 -30.50 -11.44 2.20
C CYS A 55 -30.52 -10.13 2.99
N LYS A 56 -31.50 -9.96 3.88
CA LYS A 56 -31.55 -8.79 4.78
C LYS A 56 -30.43 -8.90 5.83
N PRO A 57 -29.88 -7.77 6.32
CA PRO A 57 -28.78 -7.80 7.31
C PRO A 57 -29.07 -8.62 8.57
N TRP A 58 -30.32 -8.61 9.07
CA TRP A 58 -30.71 -9.41 10.24
C TRP A 58 -30.68 -10.92 9.95
N ALA A 59 -30.99 -11.33 8.72
CA ALA A 59 -30.99 -12.73 8.33
C ALA A 59 -29.56 -13.27 8.20
N ILE A 60 -28.60 -12.43 7.81
CA ILE A 60 -27.16 -12.75 7.89
C ILE A 60 -26.76 -12.99 9.35
N LYS A 61 -27.12 -12.08 10.27
CA LYS A 61 -26.83 -12.24 11.71
C LYS A 61 -27.43 -13.54 12.26
N THR A 62 -28.68 -13.84 11.92
CA THR A 62 -29.33 -15.10 12.32
C THR A 62 -28.64 -16.33 11.73
N ALA A 63 -28.23 -16.28 10.46
CA ALA A 63 -27.50 -17.38 9.82
C ALA A 63 -26.16 -17.66 10.52
N VAL A 64 -25.41 -16.62 10.88
CA VAL A 64 -24.13 -16.77 11.60
C VAL A 64 -24.34 -17.36 12.99
N LEU A 65 -25.34 -16.90 13.75
CA LEU A 65 -25.65 -17.46 15.06
C LEU A 65 -26.06 -18.94 14.98
N ARG A 66 -26.70 -19.37 13.89
CA ARG A 66 -27.13 -20.75 13.67
C ARG A 66 -26.05 -21.61 13.01
N ALA A 67 -24.96 -21.03 12.56
CA ALA A 67 -23.91 -21.75 11.86
C ALA A 67 -23.28 -22.82 12.77
N GLU A 68 -23.06 -24.01 12.21
CA GLU A 68 -22.50 -25.14 12.94
C GLU A 68 -21.12 -24.83 13.53
N GLU A 69 -20.28 -24.06 12.81
CA GLU A 69 -18.94 -23.65 13.27
C GLU A 69 -19.02 -22.80 14.54
N VAL A 70 -19.94 -21.83 14.59
CA VAL A 70 -20.18 -20.99 15.78
C VAL A 70 -20.74 -21.84 16.92
N GLN A 71 -21.73 -22.69 16.65
CA GLN A 71 -22.33 -23.57 17.66
C GLN A 71 -21.33 -24.57 18.26
N TYR A 72 -20.40 -25.06 17.44
CA TYR A 72 -19.29 -25.90 17.90
C TYR A 72 -18.40 -25.15 18.89
N VAL A 73 -17.96 -23.94 18.55
CA VAL A 73 -17.09 -23.12 19.40
C VAL A 73 -17.81 -22.71 20.69
N VAL A 74 -19.09 -22.37 20.63
CA VAL A 74 -19.92 -22.07 21.82
C VAL A 74 -19.96 -23.27 22.77
N LYS A 75 -20.22 -24.48 22.26
CA LYS A 75 -20.25 -25.71 23.08
C LYS A 75 -18.88 -26.04 23.66
N GLN A 76 -17.81 -25.83 22.89
CA GLN A 76 -16.44 -26.02 23.36
C GLN A 76 -16.11 -25.04 24.49
N LEU A 77 -16.38 -23.75 24.31
CA LEU A 77 -16.11 -22.72 25.33
C LEU A 77 -16.95 -22.93 26.59
N SER A 78 -18.22 -23.35 26.45
CA SER A 78 -19.07 -23.71 27.60
C SER A 78 -18.44 -24.80 28.47
N ARG A 79 -17.79 -25.79 27.85
CA ARG A 79 -17.05 -26.86 28.57
C ARG A 79 -15.74 -26.35 29.18
N GLU A 80 -15.02 -25.46 28.50
CA GLU A 80 -13.74 -24.91 28.95
C GLU A 80 -13.92 -23.90 30.12
N THR A 81 -14.96 -23.06 30.09
CA THR A 81 -15.17 -21.98 31.07
C THR A 81 -16.22 -22.30 32.14
N GLY A 82 -17.02 -23.35 31.96
CA GLY A 82 -18.13 -23.70 32.85
C GLY A 82 -19.36 -22.78 32.72
N GLN A 83 -19.34 -21.82 31.79
CA GLN A 83 -20.48 -20.93 31.55
C GLN A 83 -21.59 -21.66 30.77
N SER A 84 -22.84 -21.22 30.95
CA SER A 84 -23.97 -21.78 30.22
C SER A 84 -23.87 -21.46 28.72
N VAL A 85 -24.33 -22.39 27.87
CA VAL A 85 -24.38 -22.21 26.41
C VAL A 85 -25.16 -20.94 26.04
N GLN A 86 -26.25 -20.64 26.75
CA GLN A 86 -27.08 -19.46 26.52
C GLN A 86 -26.30 -18.16 26.74
N SER A 87 -25.53 -18.05 27.83
CA SER A 87 -24.73 -16.86 28.12
C SER A 87 -23.66 -16.59 27.06
N ILE A 88 -23.01 -17.65 26.55
CA ILE A 88 -22.02 -17.53 25.49
C ILE A 88 -22.70 -17.17 24.15
N GLN A 89 -23.88 -17.72 23.86
CA GLN A 89 -24.66 -17.34 22.67
C GLN A 89 -25.12 -15.87 22.72
N GLU A 90 -25.53 -15.37 23.88
CA GLU A 90 -25.84 -13.95 24.07
C GLU A 90 -24.62 -13.08 23.82
N THR A 91 -23.45 -13.50 24.30
CA THR A 91 -22.18 -12.82 24.01
C THR A 91 -21.86 -12.82 22.51
N ALA A 92 -22.07 -13.94 21.83
CA ALA A 92 -21.90 -14.02 20.37
C ALA A 92 -22.87 -13.09 19.61
N ALA A 93 -24.11 -12.97 20.08
CA ALA A 93 -25.09 -12.05 19.52
C ALA A 93 -24.71 -10.57 19.74
N GLN A 94 -24.17 -10.24 20.92
CA GLN A 94 -23.65 -8.89 21.20
C GLN A 94 -22.47 -8.55 20.29
N ILE A 95 -21.53 -9.49 20.10
CA ILE A 95 -20.41 -9.32 19.16
C ILE A 95 -20.94 -9.04 17.75
N LEU A 96 -21.91 -9.83 17.26
CA LEU A 96 -22.53 -9.63 15.95
C LEU A 96 -23.25 -8.29 15.80
N GLU A 97 -23.90 -7.81 16.87
CA GLU A 97 -24.58 -6.51 16.84
C GLU A 97 -23.58 -5.35 16.81
N GLU A 98 -22.46 -5.50 17.52
CA GLU A 98 -21.35 -4.54 17.48
C GLU A 98 -20.70 -4.49 16.10
N MET A 99 -20.35 -5.65 15.52
CA MET A 99 -19.57 -5.72 14.29
C MET A 99 -20.40 -5.60 13.01
N GLY A 100 -21.64 -6.09 13.02
CA GLY A 100 -22.42 -6.32 11.80
C GLY A 100 -22.83 -5.03 11.09
N HIS A 101 -22.83 -5.08 9.77
CA HIS A 101 -23.31 -4.00 8.92
C HIS A 101 -24.86 -3.94 8.92
N SER A 102 -25.43 -2.82 8.49
CA SER A 102 -26.89 -2.61 8.42
C SER A 102 -27.25 -1.86 7.14
N LEU A 103 -26.93 -2.45 5.99
CA LEU A 103 -27.01 -1.77 4.69
C LEU A 103 -28.41 -1.21 4.44
N ARG A 104 -28.50 0.11 4.22
CA ARG A 104 -29.74 0.84 3.96
C ARG A 104 -29.53 1.80 2.80
N LEU A 105 -30.38 1.68 1.79
CA LEU A 105 -30.34 2.54 0.61
C LEU A 105 -30.40 4.03 0.97
N GLY A 106 -31.17 4.42 1.98
CA GLY A 106 -31.23 5.83 2.42
C GLY A 106 -29.87 6.41 2.85
N ALA A 107 -29.04 5.62 3.53
CA ALA A 107 -27.69 6.05 3.91
C ALA A 107 -26.75 6.09 2.71
N ILE A 108 -26.85 5.10 1.81
CA ILE A 108 -26.09 5.06 0.55
C ILE A 108 -26.39 6.32 -0.27
N ARG A 109 -27.67 6.68 -0.43
CA ARG A 109 -28.09 7.88 -1.17
C ARG A 109 -27.61 9.18 -0.52
N LEU A 110 -27.61 9.24 0.82
CA LEU A 110 -27.05 10.38 1.54
C LEU A 110 -25.54 10.54 1.27
N PHE A 111 -24.79 9.44 1.25
CA PHE A 111 -23.38 9.46 0.86
C PHE A 111 -23.20 9.80 -0.61
N ALA A 112 -23.98 9.23 -1.52
CA ALA A 112 -23.93 9.57 -2.95
C ALA A 112 -24.12 11.08 -3.18
N PHE A 113 -25.10 11.70 -2.52
CA PHE A 113 -25.32 13.14 -2.55
C PHE A 113 -24.12 13.93 -1.98
N SER A 114 -23.68 13.56 -0.77
CA SER A 114 -22.66 14.31 -0.04
C SER A 114 -21.29 14.20 -0.70
N LEU A 115 -20.90 12.99 -1.12
CA LEU A 115 -19.64 12.71 -1.81
C LEU A 115 -19.60 13.35 -3.20
N SER A 116 -20.71 13.36 -3.95
CA SER A 116 -20.78 14.10 -5.23
C SER A 116 -20.41 15.57 -5.06
N LYS A 117 -20.94 16.22 -4.01
CA LYS A 117 -20.59 17.62 -3.70
C LYS A 117 -19.14 17.78 -3.28
N ILE A 118 -18.67 16.92 -2.39
CA ILE A 118 -17.30 16.96 -1.86
C ILE A 118 -16.28 16.76 -3.00
N PHE A 119 -16.48 15.76 -3.85
CA PHE A 119 -15.54 15.45 -4.93
C PHE A 119 -15.54 16.51 -6.02
N LYS A 120 -16.70 17.07 -6.42
CA LYS A 120 -16.74 18.21 -7.35
C LYS A 120 -16.05 19.47 -6.84
N CYS A 121 -16.01 19.64 -5.52
CA CYS A 121 -15.39 20.78 -4.85
C CYS A 121 -13.87 20.61 -4.72
N LEU A 122 -13.41 19.41 -4.32
CA LEU A 122 -12.00 19.13 -4.04
C LEU A 122 -11.17 18.79 -5.27
N PHE A 123 -11.76 18.03 -6.21
CA PHE A 123 -11.04 17.45 -7.33
C PHE A 123 -11.54 18.02 -8.64
N ARG A 124 -10.62 18.15 -9.60
CA ARG A 124 -10.93 18.52 -10.99
C ARG A 124 -11.65 17.37 -11.68
N LYS A 125 -11.09 16.16 -11.61
CA LYS A 125 -11.57 14.93 -12.25
C LYS A 125 -11.48 13.72 -11.32
N VAL A 126 -12.36 12.76 -11.52
CA VAL A 126 -12.22 11.40 -10.96
C VAL A 126 -12.27 10.43 -12.12
N CYS A 127 -11.09 10.01 -12.55
CA CYS A 127 -10.87 9.19 -13.73
C CYS A 127 -10.91 7.72 -13.35
N VAL A 128 -11.75 6.93 -14.03
CA VAL A 128 -11.86 5.47 -13.85
C VAL A 128 -11.72 4.75 -15.18
N ASN A 129 -11.01 3.63 -15.20
CA ASN A 129 -10.86 2.83 -16.41
C ASN A 129 -12.14 2.05 -16.74
N GLN A 130 -12.75 2.32 -17.90
CA GLN A 130 -14.03 1.73 -18.31
C GLN A 130 -13.95 0.20 -18.49
N ASP A 131 -12.94 -0.30 -19.19
CA ASP A 131 -12.62 -1.73 -19.32
C ASP A 131 -12.56 -2.48 -17.98
N GLY A 132 -12.08 -1.81 -16.93
CA GLY A 132 -12.02 -2.37 -15.58
C GLY A 132 -13.39 -2.53 -14.96
N ILE A 133 -14.25 -1.51 -15.11
CA ILE A 133 -15.65 -1.54 -14.64
C ILE A 133 -16.46 -2.60 -15.36
N GLN A 134 -16.29 -2.75 -16.69
CA GLN A 134 -17.00 -3.78 -17.46
C GLN A 134 -16.63 -5.20 -17.00
N ARG A 135 -15.33 -5.48 -16.81
CA ARG A 135 -14.87 -6.77 -16.27
C ARG A 135 -15.35 -7.01 -14.84
N LEU A 136 -15.39 -5.96 -14.01
CA LEU A 136 -15.95 -6.05 -12.66
C LEU A 136 -17.45 -6.40 -12.71
N GLN A 137 -18.21 -5.77 -13.59
CA GLN A 137 -19.63 -6.04 -13.77
C GLN A 137 -19.88 -7.51 -14.15
N GLN A 138 -19.10 -8.06 -15.07
CA GLN A 138 -19.15 -9.48 -15.44
C GLN A 138 -18.80 -10.39 -14.25
N ALA A 139 -17.70 -10.08 -13.54
CA ALA A 139 -17.26 -10.85 -12.38
C ALA A 139 -18.33 -10.92 -11.29
N ILE A 140 -19.00 -9.80 -10.98
CA ILE A 140 -20.07 -9.72 -9.97
C ILE A 140 -21.27 -10.60 -10.35
N GLN A 141 -21.58 -10.75 -11.64
CA GLN A 141 -22.69 -11.58 -12.10
C GLN A 141 -22.37 -13.08 -12.02
N GLU A 142 -21.09 -13.45 -12.08
CA GLU A 142 -20.64 -14.82 -12.17
C GLU A 142 -20.28 -15.46 -10.82
N GLN A 143 -19.61 -14.75 -9.92
CA GLN A 143 -19.07 -15.29 -8.66
C GLN A 143 -18.98 -14.21 -7.57
N PRO A 144 -18.83 -14.58 -6.29
CA PRO A 144 -18.51 -13.63 -5.22
C PRO A 144 -17.22 -12.84 -5.50
N VAL A 145 -17.26 -11.53 -5.27
CA VAL A 145 -16.16 -10.60 -5.54
C VAL A 145 -15.59 -10.02 -4.26
N VAL A 146 -14.27 -9.94 -4.19
CA VAL A 146 -13.50 -9.23 -3.16
C VAL A 146 -12.71 -8.11 -3.81
N LEU A 147 -12.97 -6.87 -3.39
CA LEU A 147 -12.29 -5.67 -3.84
C LEU A 147 -11.07 -5.41 -2.94
N LEU A 148 -9.89 -5.31 -3.55
CA LEU A 148 -8.61 -5.12 -2.87
C LEU A 148 -7.96 -3.82 -3.34
N PRO A 149 -8.39 -2.66 -2.84
CA PRO A 149 -7.75 -1.37 -3.10
C PRO A 149 -6.41 -1.17 -2.39
N SER A 150 -5.55 -0.34 -2.98
CA SER A 150 -4.43 0.31 -2.29
C SER A 150 -4.93 1.35 -1.29
N HIS A 151 -4.25 1.53 -0.15
CA HIS A 151 -4.70 2.43 0.92
C HIS A 151 -3.78 3.64 1.11
N ARG A 152 -4.21 4.79 0.62
CA ARG A 152 -3.47 6.06 0.59
C ARG A 152 -4.17 7.19 1.35
N SER A 153 -5.50 7.27 1.33
CA SER A 153 -6.28 8.39 1.93
C SER A 153 -7.45 7.90 2.79
N TYR A 154 -7.99 8.77 3.66
CA TYR A 154 -9.22 8.46 4.40
C TYR A 154 -10.44 8.31 3.49
N VAL A 155 -10.41 8.85 2.27
CA VAL A 155 -11.56 8.80 1.37
C VAL A 155 -11.63 7.53 0.53
N ASP A 156 -10.58 6.68 0.51
CA ASP A 156 -10.46 5.52 -0.38
C ASP A 156 -11.67 4.57 -0.31
N PHE A 157 -12.10 4.23 0.91
CA PHE A 157 -13.22 3.29 1.10
C PHE A 157 -14.59 3.88 0.73
N LEU A 158 -14.74 5.20 0.85
CA LEU A 158 -15.94 5.89 0.38
C LEU A 158 -15.90 6.12 -1.13
N LEU A 159 -14.70 6.30 -1.69
CA LEU A 159 -14.47 6.47 -3.11
C LEU A 159 -14.95 5.24 -3.88
N LEU A 160 -14.55 4.02 -3.50
CA LEU A 160 -15.03 2.81 -4.19
C LEU A 160 -16.54 2.65 -4.10
N SER A 161 -17.13 2.89 -2.92
CA SER A 161 -18.59 2.87 -2.77
C SER A 161 -19.30 3.88 -3.68
N TYR A 162 -18.73 5.08 -3.82
CA TYR A 162 -19.24 6.12 -4.72
C TYR A 162 -19.12 5.71 -6.20
N ILE A 163 -17.98 5.14 -6.60
CA ILE A 163 -17.74 4.65 -7.97
C ILE A 163 -18.76 3.55 -8.31
N LEU A 164 -18.89 2.54 -7.47
CA LEU A 164 -19.80 1.42 -7.71
C LEU A 164 -21.26 1.88 -7.77
N TYR A 165 -21.67 2.81 -6.89
CA TYR A 165 -23.00 3.41 -6.97
C TYR A 165 -23.20 4.21 -8.29
N THR A 166 -22.16 4.91 -8.76
CA THR A 166 -22.21 5.68 -10.02
C THR A 166 -22.52 4.77 -11.20
N TYR A 167 -21.85 3.61 -11.29
CA TYR A 167 -22.01 2.63 -12.36
C TYR A 167 -23.14 1.60 -12.14
N ASP A 168 -24.02 1.82 -11.16
CA ASP A 168 -25.13 0.91 -10.83
C ASP A 168 -24.68 -0.53 -10.49
N LEU A 169 -23.50 -0.63 -9.87
CA LEU A 169 -22.97 -1.86 -9.30
C LEU A 169 -23.31 -1.95 -7.79
N PRO A 170 -23.37 -3.16 -7.22
CA PRO A 170 -23.64 -3.33 -5.80
C PRO A 170 -22.55 -2.66 -4.94
N VAL A 171 -22.94 -1.67 -4.14
CA VAL A 171 -22.08 -1.03 -3.13
C VAL A 171 -21.49 -2.09 -2.19
N PRO A 172 -20.16 -2.06 -1.91
CA PRO A 172 -19.50 -3.10 -1.16
C PRO A 172 -19.79 -3.01 0.35
N VAL A 173 -19.58 -4.13 1.04
CA VAL A 173 -19.46 -4.15 2.50
C VAL A 173 -18.00 -4.02 2.89
N ILE A 174 -17.70 -3.06 3.76
CA ILE A 174 -16.34 -2.58 4.01
C ILE A 174 -15.85 -3.05 5.38
N ALA A 175 -14.67 -3.68 5.42
CA ALA A 175 -14.00 -3.98 6.68
C ALA A 175 -13.42 -2.69 7.28
N ALA A 176 -13.99 -2.23 8.40
CA ALA A 176 -13.59 -1.00 9.07
C ALA A 176 -13.00 -1.28 10.46
N GLY A 177 -12.03 -0.48 10.91
CA GLY A 177 -11.54 -0.56 12.28
C GLY A 177 -12.56 -0.08 13.31
N VAL A 178 -12.60 -0.69 14.50
CA VAL A 178 -13.47 -0.27 15.62
C VAL A 178 -13.27 1.19 16.06
N ASP A 179 -12.17 1.85 15.68
CA ASP A 179 -11.92 3.27 16.01
C ASP A 179 -13.05 4.20 15.53
N PHE A 180 -13.69 3.85 14.41
CA PHE A 180 -14.81 4.61 13.85
C PHE A 180 -16.10 4.49 14.69
N LEU A 181 -16.24 3.44 15.52
CA LEU A 181 -17.35 3.31 16.47
C LEU A 181 -17.32 4.40 17.56
N GLY A 182 -16.14 4.97 17.84
CA GLY A 182 -16.01 6.10 18.75
C GLY A 182 -16.83 7.33 18.30
N MET A 183 -17.10 7.46 17.00
CA MET A 183 -17.92 8.53 16.43
C MET A 183 -19.38 8.08 16.24
N LYS A 184 -20.16 7.94 17.33
CA LYS A 184 -21.51 7.33 17.31
C LYS A 184 -22.39 7.64 16.09
N VAL A 185 -22.52 8.91 15.70
CA VAL A 185 -23.35 9.33 14.55
C VAL A 185 -22.73 8.88 13.21
N MET A 186 -21.44 9.13 13.00
CA MET A 186 -20.76 8.77 11.77
C MET A 186 -20.58 7.25 11.65
N GLY A 187 -20.23 6.58 12.75
CA GLY A 187 -20.10 5.12 12.82
C GLY A 187 -21.40 4.41 12.47
N GLU A 188 -22.55 4.87 12.99
CA GLU A 188 -23.85 4.30 12.61
C GLU A 188 -24.22 4.61 11.16
N LEU A 189 -23.88 5.80 10.64
CA LEU A 189 -24.10 6.14 9.24
C LEU A 189 -23.25 5.25 8.31
N LEU A 190 -21.97 5.02 8.65
CA LEU A 190 -21.07 4.11 7.94
C LEU A 190 -21.57 2.66 8.01
N ARG A 191 -22.06 2.21 9.18
CA ARG A 191 -22.70 0.90 9.35
C ARG A 191 -23.87 0.74 8.39
N ARG A 192 -24.68 1.79 8.24
CA ARG A 192 -25.81 1.82 7.30
C ARG A 192 -25.40 1.89 5.84
N ALA A 193 -24.18 2.29 5.55
CA ALA A 193 -23.60 2.31 4.22
C ALA A 193 -22.81 1.04 3.86
N GLY A 194 -22.70 0.06 4.77
CA GLY A 194 -22.05 -1.23 4.51
C GLY A 194 -20.80 -1.52 5.35
N ALA A 195 -20.38 -0.62 6.24
CA ALA A 195 -19.23 -0.88 7.11
C ALA A 195 -19.55 -1.96 8.17
N PHE A 196 -18.67 -2.95 8.28
CA PHE A 196 -18.63 -3.88 9.41
C PHE A 196 -17.32 -3.71 10.18
N PHE A 197 -17.39 -3.76 11.51
CA PHE A 197 -16.29 -3.33 12.37
C PHE A 197 -15.45 -4.49 12.89
N MET A 198 -14.13 -4.38 12.76
CA MET A 198 -13.17 -5.35 13.25
C MET A 198 -12.22 -4.75 14.30
N ARG A 199 -11.92 -5.54 15.33
CA ARG A 199 -10.93 -5.19 16.37
C ARG A 199 -9.51 -5.23 15.76
N ARG A 200 -8.63 -4.32 16.21
CA ARG A 200 -7.22 -4.29 15.74
C ARG A 200 -6.41 -5.52 16.15
N SER A 201 -6.79 -6.16 17.25
CA SER A 201 -6.23 -7.42 17.73
C SER A 201 -7.35 -8.29 18.24
N PHE A 202 -7.30 -9.57 17.89
CA PHE A 202 -8.27 -10.56 18.34
C PHE A 202 -7.90 -11.18 19.69
N GLY A 203 -6.71 -10.89 20.24
CA GLY A 203 -6.35 -11.19 21.63
C GLY A 203 -6.45 -12.67 22.06
N GLY A 204 -6.51 -13.62 21.13
CA GLY A 204 -6.79 -15.02 21.44
C GLY A 204 -8.26 -15.34 21.77
N ASP A 205 -9.17 -14.38 21.58
CA ASP A 205 -10.62 -14.54 21.75
C ASP A 205 -11.18 -15.47 20.66
N LYS A 206 -11.29 -16.76 21.01
CA LYS A 206 -11.80 -17.82 20.12
C LYS A 206 -13.22 -17.54 19.67
N LEU A 207 -14.08 -16.98 20.55
CA LEU A 207 -15.48 -16.71 20.23
C LEU A 207 -15.59 -15.59 19.21
N TYR A 208 -14.90 -14.47 19.46
CA TYR A 208 -14.88 -13.34 18.53
C TYR A 208 -14.36 -13.78 17.15
N TRP A 209 -13.26 -14.52 17.09
CA TRP A 209 -12.71 -15.00 15.82
C TRP A 209 -13.68 -15.89 15.05
N ALA A 210 -14.34 -16.83 15.73
CA ALA A 210 -15.31 -17.74 15.10
C ALA A 210 -16.52 -16.96 14.54
N VAL A 211 -17.10 -16.08 15.35
CA VAL A 211 -18.23 -15.23 14.96
C VAL A 211 -17.86 -14.31 13.80
N PHE A 212 -16.69 -13.66 13.88
CA PHE A 212 -16.21 -12.73 12.87
C PHE A 212 -15.93 -13.42 11.53
N SER A 213 -15.20 -14.54 11.58
CA SER A 213 -14.84 -15.32 10.39
C SER A 213 -16.10 -15.85 9.71
N GLU A 214 -17.02 -16.43 10.48
CA GLU A 214 -18.28 -16.95 9.94
C GLU A 214 -19.16 -15.85 9.33
N TYR A 215 -19.16 -14.66 9.91
CA TYR A 215 -19.87 -13.52 9.35
C TYR A 215 -19.33 -13.13 7.96
N VAL A 216 -18.01 -13.05 7.79
CA VAL A 216 -17.38 -12.77 6.48
C VAL A 216 -17.65 -13.90 5.48
N LYS A 217 -17.48 -15.17 5.89
CA LYS A 217 -17.80 -16.35 5.05
C LYS A 217 -19.26 -16.33 4.59
N THR A 218 -20.18 -15.98 5.49
CA THR A 218 -21.62 -15.87 5.18
C THR A 218 -21.90 -14.79 4.14
N MET A 219 -21.23 -13.64 4.21
CA MET A 219 -21.37 -12.61 3.18
C MET A 219 -20.89 -13.09 1.81
N LEU A 220 -19.75 -13.81 1.75
CA LEU A 220 -19.24 -14.39 0.49
C LEU A 220 -20.18 -15.45 -0.09
N ARG A 221 -20.65 -16.39 0.73
CA ARG A 221 -21.58 -17.44 0.28
C ARG A 221 -22.88 -16.86 -0.27
N ASN A 222 -23.38 -15.82 0.38
CA ASN A 222 -24.62 -15.16 -0.03
C ASN A 222 -24.45 -14.26 -1.25
N GLY A 223 -23.22 -13.84 -1.60
CA GLY A 223 -22.87 -13.12 -2.84
C GLY A 223 -23.67 -11.85 -3.16
N TYR A 224 -24.42 -11.28 -2.21
CA TYR A 224 -25.33 -10.15 -2.48
C TYR A 224 -24.61 -8.80 -2.58
N ALA A 225 -23.38 -8.70 -2.06
CA ALA A 225 -22.53 -7.52 -2.14
C ALA A 225 -21.05 -7.92 -2.17
N PRO A 226 -20.20 -7.22 -2.94
CA PRO A 226 -18.76 -7.38 -2.87
C PRO A 226 -18.22 -7.05 -1.47
N ILE A 227 -17.13 -7.71 -1.07
CA ILE A 227 -16.42 -7.37 0.17
C ILE A 227 -15.22 -6.50 -0.16
N GLU A 228 -15.05 -5.40 0.56
CA GLU A 228 -13.91 -4.50 0.41
C GLU A 228 -13.03 -4.51 1.66
N PHE A 229 -11.72 -4.70 1.47
CA PHE A 229 -10.72 -4.49 2.52
C PHE A 229 -9.34 -4.19 1.93
N PHE A 230 -8.47 -3.60 2.77
CA PHE A 230 -7.12 -3.22 2.40
C PHE A 230 -6.11 -4.26 2.88
N LEU A 231 -5.34 -4.87 1.97
CA LEU A 231 -4.30 -5.86 2.31
C LEU A 231 -3.21 -5.29 3.20
N GLU A 232 -2.84 -4.02 2.98
CA GLU A 232 -1.85 -3.28 3.77
C GLU A 232 -2.25 -3.16 5.26
N GLY A 233 -3.54 -3.29 5.58
CA GLY A 233 -4.12 -3.17 6.92
C GLY A 233 -4.13 -1.75 7.51
N THR A 234 -3.27 -0.86 7.02
CA THR A 234 -3.22 0.56 7.40
C THR A 234 -2.84 1.43 6.20
N ARG A 235 -3.13 2.73 6.27
CA ARG A 235 -2.73 3.70 5.24
C ARG A 235 -1.22 3.90 5.22
N SER A 236 -0.63 3.91 4.04
CA SER A 236 0.77 4.28 3.88
C SER A 236 0.96 5.79 4.08
N ARG A 237 1.87 6.18 4.98
CA ARG A 237 2.26 7.60 5.18
C ARG A 237 3.33 8.06 4.20
N THR A 238 4.00 7.11 3.57
CA THR A 238 5.14 7.32 2.69
C THR A 238 4.83 6.99 1.23
N ALA A 239 3.57 6.64 0.92
CA ALA A 239 3.09 6.15 -0.38
C ALA A 239 3.81 4.90 -0.94
N LYS A 240 4.68 4.26 -0.15
CA LYS A 240 5.17 2.90 -0.40
C LYS A 240 4.05 1.90 -0.12
N THR A 241 3.98 0.82 -0.89
CA THR A 241 3.06 -0.29 -0.57
C THR A 241 3.59 -1.05 0.64
N LEU A 242 2.73 -1.27 1.64
CA LEU A 242 3.10 -1.96 2.87
C LEU A 242 2.94 -3.47 2.72
N THR A 243 3.72 -4.25 3.47
CA THR A 243 3.64 -5.71 3.50
C THR A 243 2.23 -6.21 3.87
N PRO A 244 1.67 -7.21 3.15
CA PRO A 244 0.28 -7.59 3.29
C PRO A 244 -0.02 -8.26 4.64
N LYS A 245 -1.23 -8.05 5.15
CA LYS A 245 -1.78 -8.77 6.31
C LYS A 245 -2.74 -9.86 5.84
N LEU A 246 -2.35 -11.12 6.05
CA LEU A 246 -3.09 -12.29 5.52
C LEU A 246 -4.38 -12.62 6.26
N GLY A 247 -4.67 -11.99 7.41
CA GLY A 247 -5.78 -12.38 8.29
C GLY A 247 -7.14 -12.44 7.58
N LEU A 248 -7.59 -11.33 6.99
CA LEU A 248 -8.84 -11.27 6.22
C LEU A 248 -8.76 -12.09 4.94
N LEU A 249 -7.61 -12.08 4.27
CA LEU A 249 -7.40 -12.82 3.03
C LEU A 249 -7.63 -14.32 3.22
N ASN A 250 -7.11 -14.89 4.32
CA ASN A 250 -7.33 -16.28 4.68
C ASN A 250 -8.82 -16.59 4.89
N ILE A 251 -9.55 -15.70 5.58
CA ILE A 251 -11.00 -15.88 5.83
C ILE A 251 -11.77 -15.88 4.51
N VAL A 252 -11.43 -15.00 3.56
CA VAL A 252 -12.16 -14.92 2.28
C VAL A 252 -11.82 -16.04 1.30
N MET A 253 -10.64 -16.66 1.42
CA MET A 253 -10.24 -17.81 0.62
C MET A 253 -10.78 -19.14 1.18
N GLU A 254 -11.06 -19.22 2.48
CA GLU A 254 -11.50 -20.46 3.12
C GLU A 254 -12.79 -21.07 2.52
N PRO A 255 -13.85 -20.30 2.18
CA PRO A 255 -15.03 -20.86 1.51
C PRO A 255 -14.69 -21.57 0.20
N PHE A 256 -13.72 -21.09 -0.57
CA PHE A 256 -13.25 -21.75 -1.78
C PHE A 256 -12.51 -23.05 -1.44
N PHE A 257 -11.60 -23.04 -0.47
CA PHE A 257 -10.86 -24.24 -0.04
C PHE A 257 -11.75 -25.34 0.55
N LYS A 258 -12.85 -24.97 1.21
CA LYS A 258 -13.89 -25.88 1.74
C LYS A 258 -14.94 -26.27 0.70
N ARG A 259 -14.87 -25.75 -0.53
CA ARG A 259 -15.83 -25.95 -1.63
C ARG A 259 -17.26 -25.54 -1.24
N GLU A 260 -17.37 -24.44 -0.49
CA GLU A 260 -18.64 -23.77 -0.18
C GLU A 260 -19.05 -22.80 -1.30
N VAL A 261 -18.07 -22.28 -2.02
CA VAL A 261 -18.25 -21.49 -3.25
C VAL A 261 -17.45 -22.13 -4.38
N PHE A 262 -17.91 -21.97 -5.62
CA PHE A 262 -17.25 -22.55 -6.79
C PHE A 262 -15.92 -21.82 -7.11
N ASP A 263 -15.95 -20.50 -7.06
CA ASP A 263 -14.79 -19.63 -7.19
C ASP A 263 -15.03 -18.32 -6.44
N THR A 264 -13.97 -17.55 -6.22
CA THR A 264 -14.03 -16.18 -5.70
C THR A 264 -13.10 -15.33 -6.54
N TYR A 265 -13.60 -14.18 -7.02
CA TYR A 265 -12.78 -13.24 -7.76
C TYR A 265 -12.16 -12.20 -6.83
N LEU A 266 -10.82 -12.10 -6.85
CA LEU A 266 -10.08 -11.04 -6.18
C LEU A 266 -9.77 -9.94 -7.19
N VAL A 267 -10.16 -8.69 -6.92
CA VAL A 267 -9.97 -7.56 -7.84
C VAL A 267 -8.95 -6.58 -7.24
N PRO A 268 -7.70 -6.57 -7.73
CA PRO A 268 -6.73 -5.55 -7.38
C PRO A 268 -7.18 -4.19 -7.90
N ILE A 269 -7.16 -3.16 -7.05
CA ILE A 269 -7.52 -1.79 -7.43
C ILE A 269 -6.39 -0.85 -7.02
N SER A 270 -5.90 -0.05 -7.97
CA SER A 270 -4.91 0.98 -7.72
C SER A 270 -5.59 2.35 -7.64
N ILE A 271 -5.33 3.10 -6.57
CA ILE A 271 -5.86 4.44 -6.36
C ILE A 271 -4.69 5.41 -6.32
N SER A 272 -4.65 6.35 -7.25
CA SER A 272 -3.59 7.34 -7.38
C SER A 272 -4.16 8.76 -7.31
N TYR A 273 -3.51 9.62 -6.54
CA TYR A 273 -3.92 11.00 -6.32
C TYR A 273 -2.85 11.93 -6.86
N ASP A 274 -3.26 13.01 -7.54
CA ASP A 274 -2.34 14.11 -7.79
C ASP A 274 -1.88 14.74 -6.47
N ARG A 275 -2.83 15.03 -5.57
CA ARG A 275 -2.56 15.54 -4.23
C ARG A 275 -3.42 14.85 -3.17
N ILE A 276 -2.78 14.30 -2.14
CA ILE A 276 -3.47 13.63 -1.03
C ILE A 276 -3.91 14.68 0.00
N LEU A 277 -5.16 14.58 0.48
CA LEU A 277 -5.75 15.49 1.48
C LEU A 277 -4.92 15.56 2.77
N GLU A 278 -4.35 14.42 3.17
CA GLU A 278 -3.61 14.23 4.41
C GLU A 278 -2.08 14.41 4.28
N GLU A 279 -1.55 14.86 3.15
CA GLU A 279 -0.09 14.87 2.89
C GLU A 279 0.73 15.57 3.99
N ALA A 280 0.26 16.73 4.48
CA ALA A 280 0.93 17.49 5.54
C ALA A 280 0.80 16.80 6.91
N LEU A 281 -0.32 16.13 7.17
CA LEU A 281 -0.54 15.36 8.38
C LEU A 281 0.39 14.14 8.40
N TYR A 282 0.51 13.42 7.28
CA TYR A 282 1.39 12.27 7.17
C TYR A 282 2.85 12.65 7.41
N SER A 283 3.35 13.71 6.79
CA SER A 283 4.72 14.20 7.03
C SER A 283 4.98 14.56 8.50
N ARG A 284 3.98 15.11 9.21
CA ARG A 284 4.08 15.39 10.66
C ARG A 284 4.01 14.11 11.50
N GLU A 285 3.14 13.16 11.17
CA GLU A 285 3.08 11.84 11.81
C GLU A 285 4.42 11.10 11.67
N LEU A 286 5.09 11.18 10.51
CA LEU A 286 6.40 10.59 10.29
C LEU A 286 7.47 11.15 11.23
N LEU A 287 7.40 12.45 11.56
CA LEU A 287 8.29 13.11 12.53
C LEU A 287 7.98 12.76 13.99
N GLY A 288 6.98 11.91 14.24
CA GLY A 288 6.56 11.46 15.58
C GLY A 288 5.57 12.39 16.26
N VAL A 289 5.00 13.37 15.56
CA VAL A 289 3.89 14.16 16.08
C VAL A 289 2.67 13.24 16.22
N PRO A 290 2.06 13.14 17.42
CA PRO A 290 0.98 12.20 17.64
C PRO A 290 -0.22 12.52 16.76
N LYS A 291 -0.84 11.47 16.23
CA LYS A 291 -2.05 11.56 15.43
C LYS A 291 -3.15 12.31 16.23
N PRO A 292 -3.78 13.36 15.67
CA PRO A 292 -4.92 13.98 16.32
C PRO A 292 -6.07 12.96 16.44
N LYS A 293 -6.75 12.94 17.59
CA LYS A 293 -7.95 12.10 17.76
C LYS A 293 -8.98 12.53 16.73
N GLU A 294 -9.50 11.57 15.97
CA GLU A 294 -10.57 11.81 15.00
C GLU A 294 -11.78 12.36 15.76
N SER A 295 -12.18 13.58 15.41
CA SER A 295 -13.27 14.29 16.10
C SER A 295 -14.17 14.97 15.07
N THR A 296 -15.45 15.08 15.43
CA THR A 296 -16.45 15.82 14.64
C THR A 296 -16.08 17.29 14.45
N ALA A 297 -15.33 17.89 15.39
CA ALA A 297 -14.81 19.25 15.27
C ALA A 297 -13.75 19.41 14.17
N GLY A 298 -12.93 18.37 13.93
CA GLY A 298 -11.98 18.34 12.81
C GLY A 298 -12.69 18.34 11.45
N LEU A 299 -13.84 17.68 11.35
CA LEU A 299 -14.67 17.66 10.13
C LEU A 299 -15.27 19.04 9.79
N LEU A 300 -15.49 19.91 10.80
CA LEU A 300 -15.98 21.29 10.60
C LEU A 300 -14.86 22.25 10.15
N LYS A 301 -13.62 22.06 10.63
CA LYS A 301 -12.43 22.80 10.13
C LYS A 301 -12.07 22.43 8.68
N ALA A 302 -12.57 21.30 8.19
CA ALA A 302 -12.38 20.86 6.79
C ALA A 302 -12.98 21.82 5.75
N ARG A 303 -13.81 22.81 6.14
CA ARG A 303 -14.32 23.84 5.20
C ARG A 303 -13.22 24.63 4.50
N GLN A 304 -12.09 24.90 5.16
CA GLN A 304 -10.94 25.56 4.53
C GLN A 304 -10.22 24.63 3.53
N VAL A 305 -10.24 23.32 3.78
CA VAL A 305 -9.70 22.29 2.87
C VAL A 305 -10.59 22.12 1.65
N LEU A 306 -11.92 22.21 1.81
CA LEU A 306 -12.88 22.16 0.70
C LEU A 306 -12.70 23.29 -0.33
N CYS A 307 -11.98 24.36 0.00
CA CYS A 307 -11.68 25.47 -0.93
C CYS A 307 -10.33 25.30 -1.65
N GLN A 308 -9.61 24.20 -1.46
CA GLN A 308 -8.34 23.93 -2.15
C GLN A 308 -8.53 22.97 -3.32
N ASP A 309 -7.66 23.10 -4.30
CA ASP A 309 -7.57 22.21 -5.44
C ASP A 309 -6.62 21.03 -5.11
N PHE A 310 -7.11 19.81 -5.30
CA PHE A 310 -6.38 18.56 -5.10
C PHE A 310 -6.07 17.81 -6.40
N GLY A 311 -6.36 18.42 -7.56
CA GLY A 311 -6.09 17.82 -8.86
C GLY A 311 -7.05 16.68 -9.19
N CYS A 312 -6.53 15.59 -9.74
CA CYS A 312 -7.31 14.45 -10.20
C CYS A 312 -7.08 13.20 -9.35
N ILE A 313 -8.09 12.34 -9.30
CA ILE A 313 -7.97 10.96 -8.80
C ILE A 313 -8.02 10.02 -9.99
N HIS A 314 -7.12 9.03 -10.02
CA HIS A 314 -7.12 7.95 -10.99
C HIS A 314 -7.35 6.63 -10.25
N VAL A 315 -8.41 5.90 -10.64
CA VAL A 315 -8.73 4.59 -10.09
C VAL A 315 -8.68 3.56 -11.20
N TYR A 316 -7.79 2.58 -11.03
CA TYR A 316 -7.60 1.51 -11.98
C TYR A 316 -8.04 0.17 -11.38
N PHE A 317 -9.10 -0.41 -11.94
CA PHE A 317 -9.56 -1.77 -11.69
C PHE A 317 -8.77 -2.74 -12.57
N ALA A 318 -7.95 -3.58 -11.96
CA ALA A 318 -7.20 -4.61 -12.65
C ALA A 318 -8.08 -5.81 -13.03
N ALA A 319 -7.52 -6.74 -13.79
CA ALA A 319 -8.22 -7.98 -14.14
C ALA A 319 -8.62 -8.75 -12.88
N PRO A 320 -9.89 -9.18 -12.74
CA PRO A 320 -10.29 -10.08 -11.67
C PRO A 320 -9.46 -11.37 -11.68
N LEU A 321 -8.93 -11.74 -10.52
CA LEU A 321 -8.14 -12.94 -10.33
C LEU A 321 -9.04 -14.07 -9.78
N SER A 322 -9.20 -15.12 -10.57
CA SER A 322 -9.88 -16.36 -10.17
C SER A 322 -9.04 -17.13 -9.15
N LEU A 323 -9.55 -17.33 -7.93
CA LEU A 323 -8.89 -18.21 -6.96
C LEU A 323 -8.74 -19.63 -7.50
N ARG A 324 -9.74 -20.13 -8.23
CA ARG A 324 -9.71 -21.44 -8.88
C ARG A 324 -8.56 -21.56 -9.87
N SER A 325 -8.37 -20.56 -10.71
CA SER A 325 -7.30 -20.54 -11.72
C SER A 325 -5.92 -20.40 -11.07
N LEU A 326 -5.82 -19.61 -9.99
CA LEU A 326 -4.58 -19.46 -9.22
C LEU A 326 -4.20 -20.74 -8.46
N ALA A 327 -5.18 -21.46 -7.93
CA ALA A 327 -4.96 -22.70 -7.19
C ALA A 327 -4.72 -23.91 -8.11
N ALA A 328 -5.07 -23.84 -9.40
CA ALA A 328 -4.92 -24.93 -10.35
C ALA A 328 -3.45 -25.39 -10.44
N GLY A 329 -3.21 -26.67 -10.14
CA GLY A 329 -1.87 -27.27 -10.14
C GLY A 329 -0.94 -26.83 -9.00
N ARG A 330 -1.41 -25.94 -8.10
CA ARG A 330 -0.67 -25.51 -6.90
C ARG A 330 -1.25 -26.06 -5.60
N MET A 331 -2.52 -26.46 -5.62
CA MET A 331 -3.20 -27.06 -4.49
C MET A 331 -3.83 -28.37 -4.96
N GLU A 332 -3.20 -29.50 -4.67
CA GLU A 332 -3.65 -30.78 -5.24
C GLU A 332 -4.88 -31.34 -4.52
N LYS A 333 -4.96 -31.30 -3.18
CA LYS A 333 -6.10 -31.81 -2.39
C LYS A 333 -6.16 -31.11 -1.03
N SER A 334 -7.09 -30.17 -0.90
CA SER A 334 -7.34 -29.40 0.32
C SER A 334 -7.57 -30.34 1.53
N PRO A 335 -6.69 -30.37 2.56
CA PRO A 335 -6.90 -31.15 3.79
C PRO A 335 -8.19 -30.77 4.52
N TYR A 336 -8.78 -29.63 4.17
CA TYR A 336 -10.07 -29.16 4.64
C TYR A 336 -11.24 -30.11 4.34
N ASN A 337 -11.09 -31.06 3.41
CA ASN A 337 -12.10 -32.09 3.15
C ASN A 337 -11.96 -33.34 4.04
N LEU A 338 -10.88 -33.46 4.82
CA LEU A 338 -10.63 -34.61 5.70
C LEU A 338 -11.27 -34.43 7.09
N VAL A 339 -11.73 -33.23 7.40
CA VAL A 339 -12.30 -32.85 8.70
C VAL A 339 -13.69 -32.24 8.45
N PRO A 340 -14.70 -32.51 9.30
CA PRO A 340 -16.03 -31.91 9.15
C PRO A 340 -15.95 -30.38 9.06
N ARG A 341 -16.70 -29.79 8.11
CA ARG A 341 -16.62 -28.36 7.78
C ARG A 341 -16.88 -27.43 8.96
N HIS A 342 -17.73 -27.85 9.90
CA HIS A 342 -18.09 -27.09 11.09
C HIS A 342 -17.03 -27.09 12.18
N VAL A 343 -15.96 -27.88 12.05
CA VAL A 343 -14.85 -27.84 13.00
C VAL A 343 -13.90 -26.73 12.53
N PRO A 344 -13.64 -25.70 13.36
CA PRO A 344 -12.66 -24.67 13.03
C PRO A 344 -11.29 -25.30 12.83
N GLN A 345 -10.68 -25.04 11.68
CA GLN A 345 -9.35 -25.54 11.34
C GLN A 345 -8.39 -24.37 11.23
N LYS A 346 -7.18 -24.56 11.76
CA LYS A 346 -6.09 -23.65 11.43
C LYS A 346 -5.75 -23.84 9.95
N PRO A 347 -5.47 -22.76 9.20
CA PRO A 347 -5.00 -22.88 7.83
C PRO A 347 -3.75 -23.76 7.78
N SER A 348 -3.67 -24.65 6.79
CA SER A 348 -2.48 -25.45 6.54
C SER A 348 -1.30 -24.57 6.11
N GLU A 349 -0.06 -25.03 6.30
CA GLU A 349 1.13 -24.28 5.86
C GLU A 349 1.08 -23.98 4.35
N GLU A 350 0.61 -24.94 3.55
CA GLU A 350 0.38 -24.78 2.12
C GLU A 350 -0.66 -23.68 1.81
N ALA A 351 -1.78 -23.64 2.55
CA ALA A 351 -2.81 -22.60 2.38
C ALA A 351 -2.30 -21.22 2.80
N LEU A 352 -1.49 -21.14 3.86
CA LEU A 352 -0.85 -19.90 4.29
C LEU A 352 0.17 -19.39 3.27
N ALA A 353 1.00 -20.29 2.73
CA ALA A 353 1.95 -19.96 1.68
C ALA A 353 1.23 -19.50 0.40
N PHE A 354 0.16 -20.18 0.00
CA PHE A 354 -0.67 -19.78 -1.14
C PHE A 354 -1.32 -18.41 -0.92
N ALA A 355 -1.94 -18.17 0.24
CA ALA A 355 -2.54 -16.87 0.56
C ALA A 355 -1.49 -15.76 0.55
N ASN A 356 -0.28 -16.03 1.04
CA ASN A 356 0.85 -15.12 0.98
C ASN A 356 1.23 -14.77 -0.46
N ASP A 357 1.42 -15.78 -1.31
CA ASP A 357 1.73 -15.60 -2.74
C ASP A 357 0.68 -14.76 -3.46
N VAL A 358 -0.61 -15.01 -3.19
CA VAL A 358 -1.70 -14.25 -3.77
C VAL A 358 -1.70 -12.81 -3.26
N ALA A 359 -1.43 -12.56 -1.98
CA ALA A 359 -1.37 -11.22 -1.42
C ALA A 359 -0.28 -10.37 -2.09
N PHE A 360 0.94 -10.91 -2.17
CA PHE A 360 2.06 -10.25 -2.85
C PHE A 360 1.77 -10.05 -4.35
N ARG A 361 1.08 -11.00 -4.99
CA ARG A 361 0.67 -10.84 -6.40
C ARG A 361 -0.30 -9.68 -6.59
N VAL A 362 -1.30 -9.53 -5.71
CA VAL A 362 -2.27 -8.44 -5.75
C VAL A 362 -1.56 -7.08 -5.58
N GLU A 363 -0.67 -6.96 -4.59
CA GLU A 363 0.07 -5.72 -4.35
C GLU A 363 0.99 -5.33 -5.51
N LEU A 364 1.67 -6.29 -6.13
CA LEU A 364 2.49 -6.03 -7.32
C LEU A 364 1.63 -5.56 -8.50
N LEU A 365 0.41 -6.09 -8.67
CA LEU A 365 -0.53 -5.61 -9.68
C LEU A 365 -1.05 -4.20 -9.36
N GLN A 366 -1.24 -3.85 -8.09
CA GLN A 366 -1.58 -2.48 -7.70
C GLN A 366 -0.45 -1.49 -8.04
N ILE A 367 0.81 -1.89 -7.83
CA ILE A 367 1.99 -1.10 -8.19
C ILE A 367 2.13 -0.97 -9.71
N GLU A 368 2.00 -2.06 -10.46
CA GLU A 368 2.10 -2.05 -11.93
C GLU A 368 1.08 -1.13 -12.58
N ASN A 369 -0.14 -1.09 -12.04
CA ASN A 369 -1.25 -0.30 -12.59
C ASN A 369 -1.44 1.06 -11.88
N MET A 370 -0.44 1.53 -11.12
CA MET A 370 -0.47 2.84 -10.47
C MET A 370 -0.30 3.95 -11.50
N ALA A 371 -1.19 4.96 -11.44
CA ALA A 371 -1.16 6.11 -12.33
C ALA A 371 -0.26 7.22 -11.74
N LEU A 372 0.81 7.53 -12.44
CA LEU A 372 1.82 8.49 -12.02
C LEU A 372 1.52 9.87 -12.62
N SER A 373 1.44 10.89 -11.77
CA SER A 373 1.25 12.27 -12.23
C SER A 373 2.59 12.92 -12.62
N PRO A 374 2.58 14.04 -13.37
CA PRO A 374 3.80 14.78 -13.69
C PRO A 374 4.52 15.27 -12.43
N TRP A 375 3.79 15.56 -11.35
CA TRP A 375 4.35 15.99 -10.08
C TRP A 375 5.28 14.94 -9.47
N THR A 376 4.95 13.66 -9.57
CA THR A 376 5.78 12.57 -9.06
C THR A 376 7.19 12.59 -9.68
N LEU A 377 7.28 12.93 -10.97
CA LEU A 377 8.55 13.11 -11.67
C LEU A 377 9.27 14.38 -11.22
N VAL A 378 8.56 15.50 -11.16
CA VAL A 378 9.09 16.81 -10.75
C VAL A 378 9.67 16.75 -9.33
N ALA A 379 8.94 16.19 -8.37
CA ALA A 379 9.37 16.03 -6.99
C ALA A 379 10.67 15.20 -6.88
N THR A 380 10.77 14.13 -7.69
CA THR A 380 11.97 13.28 -7.73
C THR A 380 13.18 14.05 -8.26
N VAL A 381 13.02 14.79 -9.35
CA VAL A 381 14.10 15.62 -9.93
C VAL A 381 14.51 16.72 -8.95
N LEU A 382 13.56 17.39 -8.29
CA LEU A 382 13.86 18.44 -7.32
C LEU A 382 14.66 17.91 -6.12
N LEU A 383 14.28 16.76 -5.56
CA LEU A 383 15.01 16.16 -4.42
C LEU A 383 16.46 15.80 -4.76
N GLN A 384 16.75 15.44 -6.02
CA GLN A 384 18.11 15.14 -6.46
C GLN A 384 18.95 16.38 -6.79
N ASN A 385 18.32 17.56 -6.94
CA ASN A 385 18.98 18.81 -7.36
C ASN A 385 18.75 19.94 -6.34
N LEU A 386 18.78 19.60 -5.04
CA LEU A 386 18.68 20.59 -3.95
C LEU A 386 19.92 21.50 -3.89
N PRO A 387 19.79 22.78 -3.45
CA PRO A 387 18.60 23.38 -2.83
C PRO A 387 17.57 23.98 -3.80
N ALA A 388 17.96 24.28 -5.05
CA ALA A 388 17.09 24.86 -6.06
C ALA A 388 17.54 24.49 -7.47
N LEU A 389 16.61 24.49 -8.43
CA LEU A 389 16.85 24.16 -9.83
C LEU A 389 16.17 25.17 -10.75
N ASP A 390 16.84 25.58 -11.84
CA ASP A 390 16.23 26.41 -12.88
C ASP A 390 15.02 25.70 -13.52
N LEU A 391 13.95 26.44 -13.77
CA LEU A 391 12.71 25.88 -14.31
C LEU A 391 12.91 25.20 -15.68
N THR A 392 13.77 25.73 -16.54
CA THR A 392 14.04 25.16 -17.87
C THR A 392 14.72 23.81 -17.72
N LEU A 393 15.74 23.73 -16.87
CA LEU A 393 16.45 22.49 -16.57
C LEU A 393 15.57 21.47 -15.84
N LEU A 394 14.66 21.93 -14.98
CA LEU A 394 13.66 21.08 -14.34
C LEU A 394 12.75 20.42 -15.38
N VAL A 395 12.27 21.18 -16.36
CA VAL A 395 11.42 20.64 -17.44
C VAL A 395 12.19 19.60 -18.28
N GLU A 396 13.43 19.91 -18.65
CA GLU A 396 14.28 18.99 -19.42
C GLU A 396 14.51 17.66 -18.69
N LYS A 397 14.95 17.72 -17.42
CA LYS A 397 15.18 16.53 -16.60
C LYS A 397 13.89 15.74 -16.33
N THR A 398 12.76 16.44 -16.20
CA THR A 398 11.44 15.80 -16.02
C THR A 398 11.03 15.04 -17.27
N LEU A 399 11.29 15.58 -18.47
CA LEU A 399 11.02 14.91 -19.74
C LEU A 399 11.91 13.70 -19.96
N TRP A 400 13.21 13.80 -19.62
CA TRP A 400 14.10 12.65 -19.63
C TRP A 400 13.60 11.54 -18.70
N LEU A 401 13.21 11.90 -17.47
CA LEU A 401 12.67 10.95 -16.51
C LEU A 401 11.33 10.34 -16.98
N LYS A 402 10.47 11.13 -17.64
CA LYS A 402 9.24 10.63 -18.28
C LYS A 402 9.56 9.48 -19.23
N GLY A 403 10.54 9.67 -20.13
CA GLY A 403 10.99 8.64 -21.06
C GLY A 403 11.53 7.40 -20.35
N LEU A 404 12.36 7.58 -19.32
CA LEU A 404 12.90 6.47 -18.53
C LEU A 404 11.82 5.65 -17.83
N ILE A 405 10.84 6.30 -17.20
CA ILE A 405 9.74 5.63 -16.48
C ILE A 405 8.82 4.89 -17.46
N GLN A 406 8.54 5.46 -18.64
CA GLN A 406 7.85 4.74 -19.72
C GLN A 406 8.66 3.53 -20.19
N ALA A 407 9.99 3.66 -20.26
CA ALA A 407 10.91 2.56 -20.57
C ALA A 407 10.97 1.49 -19.45
N PHE A 408 10.49 1.75 -18.24
CA PHE A 408 10.31 0.73 -17.21
C PHE A 408 8.91 0.12 -17.19
N GLY A 409 7.99 0.64 -18.01
CA GLY A 409 6.60 0.21 -18.08
C GLY A 409 5.69 0.92 -17.07
N GLY A 410 6.13 2.06 -16.52
CA GLY A 410 5.30 2.89 -15.65
C GLY A 410 4.15 3.57 -16.40
N PHE A 411 2.99 3.62 -15.77
CA PHE A 411 1.82 4.30 -16.31
C PHE A 411 1.82 5.77 -15.89
N LEU A 412 2.11 6.67 -16.84
CA LEU A 412 2.18 8.12 -16.62
C LEU A 412 0.96 8.80 -17.21
N VAL A 413 0.22 9.54 -16.37
CA VAL A 413 -0.88 10.39 -16.82
C VAL A 413 -0.31 11.76 -17.14
N TRP A 414 0.02 11.97 -18.41
CA TRP A 414 0.50 13.25 -18.90
C TRP A 414 -0.61 13.97 -19.67
N PRO A 415 -0.87 15.27 -19.44
CA PRO A 415 -1.86 15.99 -20.23
C PRO A 415 -1.40 16.12 -21.70
N ASP A 416 -2.12 15.50 -22.64
CA ASP A 416 -1.76 15.47 -24.07
C ASP A 416 -1.88 16.85 -24.74
N ASP A 417 -2.71 17.72 -24.20
CA ASP A 417 -3.02 19.07 -24.67
C ASP A 417 -2.02 20.14 -24.19
N LEU A 418 -1.08 19.78 -23.31
CA LEU A 418 -0.15 20.72 -22.70
C LEU A 418 1.30 20.45 -23.10
N SER A 419 1.99 21.52 -23.50
CA SER A 419 3.47 21.52 -23.57
C SER A 419 4.07 21.10 -22.22
N ALA A 420 5.23 20.46 -22.25
CA ALA A 420 5.87 19.96 -21.03
C ALA A 420 6.10 21.03 -19.96
N ALA A 421 6.48 22.24 -20.37
CA ALA A 421 6.66 23.37 -19.48
C ALA A 421 5.35 23.79 -18.78
N ARG A 422 4.20 23.71 -19.47
CA ARG A 422 2.88 24.00 -18.87
C ARG A 422 2.45 22.91 -17.91
N ALA A 423 2.71 21.64 -18.22
CA ALA A 423 2.43 20.53 -17.31
C ALA A 423 3.22 20.68 -16.00
N VAL A 424 4.53 20.93 -16.07
CA VAL A 424 5.40 21.15 -14.90
C VAL A 424 4.95 22.39 -14.09
N LYS A 425 4.67 23.52 -14.75
CA LYS A 425 4.14 24.73 -14.06
C LYS A 425 2.79 24.46 -13.39
N GLY A 426 1.91 23.68 -14.02
CA GLY A 426 0.62 23.27 -13.47
C GLY A 426 0.79 22.44 -12.20
N SER A 427 1.70 21.46 -12.21
CA SER A 427 2.05 20.68 -11.03
C SER A 427 2.64 21.55 -9.90
N LEU A 428 3.55 22.47 -10.22
CA LEU A 428 4.09 23.41 -9.23
C LEU A 428 3.00 24.29 -8.59
N THR A 429 2.00 24.69 -9.38
CA THR A 429 0.86 25.47 -8.87
C THR A 429 -0.01 24.65 -7.93
N LEU A 430 -0.29 23.39 -8.28
CA LEU A 430 -1.08 22.48 -7.45
C LEU A 430 -0.37 22.17 -6.11
N HIS A 431 0.96 22.05 -6.13
CA HIS A 431 1.79 21.72 -4.97
C HIS A 431 2.56 22.94 -4.42
N ALA A 432 1.98 24.14 -4.52
CA ALA A 432 2.58 25.39 -4.04
C ALA A 432 2.83 25.42 -2.51
N ASN A 433 2.27 24.47 -1.77
CA ASN A 433 2.53 24.25 -0.35
C ASN A 433 3.87 23.53 -0.08
N VAL A 434 4.47 22.91 -1.10
CA VAL A 434 5.70 22.09 -0.99
C VAL A 434 6.86 22.67 -1.78
N ALA A 435 6.60 23.19 -3.00
CA ALA A 435 7.61 23.80 -3.85
C ALA A 435 7.17 25.19 -4.32
N ARG A 436 8.14 26.08 -4.53
CA ARG A 436 7.90 27.45 -5.01
C ARG A 436 8.82 27.78 -6.17
N LEU A 437 8.27 28.53 -7.13
CA LEU A 437 9.00 29.18 -8.21
C LEU A 437 9.30 30.63 -7.79
N SER A 438 10.57 31.00 -7.72
CA SER A 438 11.02 32.36 -7.45
C SER A 438 10.83 33.27 -8.67
N ALA A 439 10.91 34.59 -8.47
CA ALA A 439 10.89 35.56 -9.55
C ALA A 439 12.07 35.36 -10.54
N ASP A 440 13.20 34.87 -10.05
CA ASP A 440 14.41 34.60 -10.83
C ASP A 440 14.34 33.28 -11.63
N GLY A 441 13.20 32.58 -11.63
CA GLY A 441 13.01 31.34 -12.38
C GLY A 441 13.51 30.07 -11.67
N LEU A 442 13.95 30.17 -10.41
CA LEU A 442 14.45 29.03 -9.63
C LEU A 442 13.31 28.36 -8.87
N VAL A 443 13.27 27.03 -8.93
CA VAL A 443 12.33 26.19 -8.19
C VAL A 443 13.03 25.61 -6.96
N SER A 444 12.48 25.83 -5.78
CA SER A 444 13.01 25.28 -4.52
C SER A 444 11.92 24.60 -3.70
N VAL A 445 12.33 23.59 -2.93
CA VAL A 445 11.47 22.94 -1.95
C VAL A 445 11.38 23.87 -0.73
N SER A 446 10.20 24.45 -0.51
CA SER A 446 9.96 25.39 0.59
C SER A 446 8.50 25.32 1.06
N GLY A 447 8.31 25.10 2.36
CA GLY A 447 6.99 25.04 2.96
C GLY A 447 6.35 26.42 3.06
N ARG A 448 5.01 26.49 3.14
CA ARG A 448 4.37 27.65 3.78
C ARG A 448 4.76 27.67 5.25
N GLU A 449 5.28 28.80 5.74
CA GLU A 449 5.43 29.05 7.17
C GLU A 449 4.05 29.15 7.81
N GLU A 450 3.39 28.02 8.05
CA GLU A 450 2.25 27.98 8.96
C GLU A 450 2.83 28.09 10.38
N ARG A 451 2.85 29.31 10.92
CA ARG A 451 3.12 29.56 12.34
C ARG A 451 2.03 28.89 13.18
N GLU A 452 2.29 27.67 13.65
CA GLU A 452 1.57 27.12 14.81
C GLU A 452 2.49 27.12 16.04
N PRO A 453 1.97 27.49 17.23
CA PRO A 453 2.77 27.61 18.44
C PRO A 453 3.07 26.22 19.02
N GLY A 454 4.34 25.84 19.03
CA GLY A 454 4.85 24.62 19.66
C GLY A 454 6.33 24.76 20.04
N PRO A 455 6.83 23.99 21.02
CA PRO A 455 8.13 24.24 21.65
C PRO A 455 9.31 24.02 20.69
N SER A 456 10.44 24.60 21.07
CA SER A 456 11.70 24.90 20.36
C SER A 456 12.41 23.81 19.54
N GLN A 457 11.85 22.61 19.34
CA GLN A 457 12.26 21.66 18.28
C GLN A 457 11.59 21.96 16.92
N GLY A 458 10.77 23.02 16.86
CA GLY A 458 9.84 23.32 15.77
C GLY A 458 10.45 23.74 14.43
N THR A 459 11.67 24.30 14.37
CA THR A 459 12.19 24.87 13.10
C THR A 459 12.76 23.82 12.15
N LEU A 460 13.46 22.80 12.65
CA LEU A 460 13.94 21.69 11.81
C LEU A 460 12.77 20.89 11.25
N PHE A 461 11.78 20.57 12.10
CA PHE A 461 10.62 19.78 11.67
C PHE A 461 9.75 20.54 10.68
N GLN A 462 9.55 21.85 10.88
CA GLN A 462 8.89 22.71 9.89
C GLN A 462 9.65 22.73 8.56
N ARG A 463 11.00 22.80 8.60
CA ARG A 463 11.84 22.70 7.39
C ARG A 463 11.75 21.33 6.74
N ALA A 464 11.66 20.24 7.51
CA ALA A 464 11.65 18.87 6.99
C ALA A 464 10.33 18.46 6.32
N VAL A 465 9.18 19.00 6.75
CA VAL A 465 7.85 18.61 6.25
C VAL A 465 7.74 18.69 4.71
N PRO A 466 8.14 19.77 4.03
CA PRO A 466 8.13 19.84 2.56
C PRO A 466 9.02 18.77 1.89
N PHE A 467 10.22 18.52 2.42
CA PHE A 467 11.11 17.49 1.87
C PHE A 467 10.53 16.09 2.03
N LEU A 468 9.99 15.76 3.21
CA LEU A 468 9.30 14.50 3.44
C LEU A 468 8.08 14.35 2.54
N THR A 469 7.34 15.44 2.30
CA THR A 469 6.19 15.44 1.39
C THR A 469 6.62 15.16 -0.05
N CYS A 470 7.66 15.81 -0.57
CA CYS A 470 8.26 15.46 -1.87
C CYS A 470 8.72 14.00 -1.91
N ALA A 471 9.32 13.50 -0.82
CA ALA A 471 9.80 12.13 -0.72
C ALA A 471 8.67 11.11 -0.82
N VAL A 472 7.47 11.42 -0.27
CA VAL A 472 6.25 10.61 -0.46
C VAL A 472 5.93 10.45 -1.95
N TYR A 473 5.95 11.53 -2.71
CA TYR A 473 5.69 11.45 -4.16
C TYR A 473 6.78 10.66 -4.89
N ARG A 474 8.07 10.92 -4.62
CA ARG A 474 9.18 10.11 -5.18
C ARG A 474 9.00 8.62 -4.90
N ASN A 475 8.53 8.24 -3.71
CA ASN A 475 8.38 6.83 -3.34
C ASN A 475 7.40 6.06 -4.24
N GLN A 476 6.46 6.73 -4.90
CA GLN A 476 5.63 6.10 -5.91
C GLN A 476 6.49 5.59 -7.08
N LEU A 477 7.46 6.39 -7.56
CA LEU A 477 8.44 5.93 -8.56
C LEU A 477 9.38 4.88 -7.99
N ALA A 478 9.77 4.99 -6.73
CA ALA A 478 10.64 4.02 -6.10
C ALA A 478 10.03 2.60 -6.11
N ASN A 479 8.73 2.44 -5.88
CA ASN A 479 8.05 1.14 -5.99
C ASN A 479 8.19 0.50 -7.39
N LEU A 480 8.17 1.32 -8.46
CA LEU A 480 8.33 0.85 -9.83
C LEU A 480 9.80 0.54 -10.18
N CYS A 481 10.71 1.41 -9.74
CA CYS A 481 12.13 1.38 -10.09
C CYS A 481 12.98 0.53 -9.16
N VAL A 482 12.41 -0.11 -8.13
CA VAL A 482 13.18 -0.81 -7.09
C VAL A 482 14.13 -1.86 -7.67
N ARG A 483 13.66 -2.72 -8.59
CA ARG A 483 14.48 -3.77 -9.21
C ARG A 483 15.70 -3.20 -9.96
N PRO A 484 15.55 -2.32 -10.97
CA PRO A 484 16.69 -1.75 -11.66
C PRO A 484 17.57 -0.87 -10.76
N ALA A 485 17.00 -0.19 -9.76
CA ALA A 485 17.77 0.62 -8.83
C ALA A 485 18.61 -0.21 -7.86
N LEU A 486 18.11 -1.35 -7.38
CA LEU A 486 18.91 -2.26 -6.57
C LEU A 486 20.07 -2.86 -7.37
N VAL A 487 19.89 -3.15 -8.66
CA VAL A 487 21.01 -3.56 -9.54
C VAL A 487 22.02 -2.43 -9.70
N ALA A 488 21.57 -1.18 -9.91
CA ALA A 488 22.45 -0.02 -10.01
C ALA A 488 23.24 0.22 -8.71
N LEU A 489 22.60 0.07 -7.55
CA LEU A 489 23.26 0.13 -6.24
C LEU A 489 24.23 -1.03 -6.06
N ALA A 490 23.84 -2.25 -6.43
CA ALA A 490 24.69 -3.42 -6.34
C ALA A 490 25.96 -3.28 -7.19
N LEU A 491 25.86 -2.70 -8.39
CA LEU A 491 27.02 -2.37 -9.22
C LEU A 491 27.96 -1.35 -8.57
N ALA A 492 27.41 -0.39 -7.80
CA ALA A 492 28.21 0.59 -7.08
C ALA A 492 28.85 0.02 -5.78
N LEU A 493 28.26 -1.04 -5.21
CA LEU A 493 28.77 -1.73 -4.02
C LEU A 493 29.75 -2.86 -4.35
N ALA A 494 29.61 -3.50 -5.51
CA ALA A 494 30.41 -4.65 -5.90
C ALA A 494 31.86 -4.24 -6.18
N THR A 495 32.80 -5.12 -5.81
CA THR A 495 34.23 -4.92 -6.05
C THR A 495 34.62 -5.14 -7.52
N ASP A 496 33.84 -5.96 -8.23
CA ASP A 496 34.00 -6.28 -9.64
C ASP A 496 32.64 -6.35 -10.32
N SER A 497 32.62 -6.14 -11.63
CA SER A 497 31.44 -6.18 -12.50
C SER A 497 30.95 -7.60 -12.83
N ARG A 498 31.47 -8.63 -12.14
CA ARG A 498 31.04 -10.02 -12.31
C ARG A 498 29.60 -10.20 -11.86
N LYS A 499 28.82 -10.93 -12.64
CA LYS A 499 27.39 -11.19 -12.40
C LYS A 499 27.15 -11.75 -10.98
N ASP A 500 27.99 -12.67 -10.53
CA ASP A 500 27.87 -13.30 -9.21
C ASP A 500 28.09 -12.33 -8.04
N ASP A 501 29.06 -11.42 -8.16
CA ASP A 501 29.36 -10.45 -7.11
C ASP A 501 28.24 -9.40 -7.04
N VAL A 502 27.78 -8.91 -8.20
CA VAL A 502 26.64 -7.97 -8.29
C VAL A 502 25.36 -8.63 -7.75
N TYR A 503 25.12 -9.90 -8.07
CA TYR A 503 23.98 -10.64 -7.52
C TYR A 503 24.07 -10.79 -5.99
N GLY A 504 25.26 -11.06 -5.44
CA GLY A 504 25.48 -11.10 -3.99
C GLY A 504 25.12 -9.78 -3.32
N CYS A 505 25.58 -8.66 -3.86
CA CYS A 505 25.22 -7.31 -3.39
C CYS A 505 23.72 -7.03 -3.54
N PHE A 506 23.11 -7.42 -4.67
CA PHE A 506 21.67 -7.27 -4.91
C PHE A 506 20.83 -8.05 -3.90
N SER A 507 21.19 -9.32 -3.64
CA SER A 507 20.49 -10.16 -2.66
C SER A 507 20.56 -9.55 -1.26
N PHE A 508 21.73 -9.05 -0.86
CA PHE A 508 21.89 -8.35 0.41
C PHE A 508 21.00 -7.10 0.48
N LEU A 509 21.02 -6.24 -0.55
CA LEU A 509 20.20 -5.03 -0.57
C LEU A 509 18.70 -5.32 -0.56
N ARG A 510 18.27 -6.37 -1.27
CA ARG A 510 16.89 -6.83 -1.25
C ARG A 510 16.47 -7.25 0.16
N ASP A 511 17.33 -7.96 0.89
CA ASP A 511 17.05 -8.37 2.27
C ASP A 511 16.98 -7.16 3.22
N VAL A 512 17.88 -6.18 3.05
CA VAL A 512 17.88 -4.92 3.80
C VAL A 512 16.58 -4.12 3.59
N PHE A 513 16.10 -4.02 2.34
CA PHE A 513 14.96 -3.18 1.97
C PHE A 513 13.64 -3.93 1.83
N SER A 514 13.56 -5.15 2.33
CA SER A 514 12.39 -6.03 2.23
C SER A 514 11.17 -5.57 3.06
N ASP A 515 11.37 -4.71 4.06
CA ASP A 515 10.28 -4.01 4.78
C ASP A 515 9.98 -2.63 4.16
N GLU A 516 10.82 -2.15 3.24
CA GLU A 516 10.64 -0.88 2.53
C GLU A 516 9.84 -1.06 1.23
N PHE A 517 10.08 -2.16 0.51
CA PHE A 517 9.47 -2.44 -0.79
C PHE A 517 8.98 -3.88 -0.91
N ILE A 518 8.02 -4.09 -1.81
CA ILE A 518 7.39 -5.37 -2.04
C ILE A 518 8.20 -6.21 -3.03
N PHE A 519 8.79 -7.29 -2.53
CA PHE A 519 9.43 -8.34 -3.32
C PHE A 519 8.67 -9.64 -3.18
N PHE A 520 8.53 -10.39 -4.27
CA PHE A 520 7.88 -11.68 -4.20
C PHE A 520 8.78 -12.67 -3.42
N PRO A 521 8.27 -13.36 -2.38
CA PRO A 521 9.05 -14.31 -1.61
C PRO A 521 9.64 -15.43 -2.47
N GLY A 522 10.92 -15.76 -2.26
CA GLY A 522 11.60 -16.86 -2.99
C GLY A 522 12.01 -16.56 -4.44
N ARG A 523 11.70 -15.37 -4.98
CA ARG A 523 11.98 -15.00 -6.39
C ARG A 523 13.16 -14.03 -6.55
N VAL A 524 14.26 -14.26 -5.85
CA VAL A 524 15.44 -13.36 -5.85
C VAL A 524 16.06 -13.26 -7.25
N VAL A 525 16.21 -14.40 -7.92
CA VAL A 525 16.80 -14.46 -9.27
C VAL A 525 15.90 -13.74 -10.28
N GLU A 526 14.59 -13.97 -10.25
CA GLU A 526 13.65 -13.29 -11.15
C GLU A 526 13.68 -11.77 -10.95
N ASP A 527 13.68 -11.28 -9.71
CA ASP A 527 13.77 -9.83 -9.44
C ASP A 527 15.10 -9.22 -9.94
N PHE A 528 16.20 -9.98 -9.86
CA PHE A 528 17.51 -9.56 -10.36
C PHE A 528 17.55 -9.52 -11.89
N GLU A 529 17.04 -10.56 -12.55
CA GLU A 529 16.94 -10.64 -14.00
C GLU A 529 16.03 -9.55 -14.56
N ASP A 530 14.89 -9.29 -13.91
CA ASP A 530 13.98 -8.19 -14.26
C ASP A 530 14.68 -6.82 -14.16
N GLY A 531 15.45 -6.60 -13.10
CA GLY A 531 16.25 -5.38 -12.93
C GLY A 531 17.29 -5.22 -14.03
N CYS A 532 18.01 -6.28 -14.35
CA CYS A 532 19.00 -6.31 -15.44
C CYS A 532 18.36 -6.08 -16.81
N PHE A 533 17.21 -6.71 -17.07
CA PHE A 533 16.45 -6.56 -18.31
C PHE A 533 15.98 -5.13 -18.52
N LEU A 534 15.44 -4.49 -17.48
CA LEU A 534 15.00 -3.09 -17.52
C LEU A 534 16.15 -2.13 -17.77
N LEU A 535 17.31 -2.34 -17.13
CA LEU A 535 18.50 -1.53 -17.38
C LEU A 535 19.08 -1.75 -18.79
N GLY A 536 19.10 -2.98 -19.28
CA GLY A 536 19.56 -3.31 -20.63
C GLY A 536 18.66 -2.71 -21.72
N ARG A 537 17.34 -2.67 -21.50
CA ARG A 537 16.38 -2.03 -22.40
C ARG A 537 16.58 -0.52 -22.52
N CYS A 538 17.15 0.11 -21.50
CA CYS A 538 17.50 1.54 -21.50
C CYS A 538 18.97 1.77 -21.89
N GLU A 539 19.66 0.74 -22.41
CA GLU A 539 21.08 0.81 -22.78
C GLU A 539 21.97 1.31 -21.62
N ALA A 540 21.54 1.09 -20.37
CA ALA A 540 22.28 1.53 -19.18
C ALA A 540 23.38 0.53 -18.79
N VAL A 541 23.15 -0.75 -19.10
CA VAL A 541 24.09 -1.84 -18.85
C VAL A 541 24.08 -2.84 -19.99
N ARG A 542 25.25 -3.43 -20.24
CA ARG A 542 25.41 -4.59 -21.12
C ARG A 542 25.57 -5.83 -20.26
N VAL A 543 24.58 -6.72 -20.32
CA VAL A 543 24.61 -8.00 -19.60
C VAL A 543 25.22 -9.06 -20.50
N THR A 544 26.35 -9.61 -20.09
CA THR A 544 26.99 -10.78 -20.72
C THR A 544 26.75 -12.02 -19.86
N SER A 545 27.23 -13.19 -20.31
CA SER A 545 27.11 -14.42 -19.53
C SER A 545 27.78 -14.36 -18.15
N SER A 546 28.83 -13.54 -17.99
CA SER A 546 29.65 -13.48 -16.77
C SER A 546 29.76 -12.10 -16.12
N HIS A 547 29.47 -11.02 -16.85
CA HIS A 547 29.65 -9.64 -16.37
C HIS A 547 28.45 -8.74 -16.69
N ILE A 548 28.23 -7.74 -15.85
CA ILE A 548 27.28 -6.65 -16.05
C ILE A 548 28.09 -5.36 -16.15
N LEU A 549 28.21 -4.83 -17.36
CA LEU A 549 29.07 -3.68 -17.64
C LEU A 549 28.23 -2.41 -17.81
N PRO A 550 28.52 -1.32 -17.09
CA PRO A 550 27.91 -0.02 -17.36
C PRO A 550 28.22 0.45 -18.78
N GLU A 551 27.21 0.98 -19.48
CA GLU A 551 27.42 1.61 -20.79
C GLU A 551 27.56 3.13 -20.66
N ALA A 552 28.59 3.70 -21.31
CA ALA A 552 28.90 5.13 -21.21
C ALA A 552 27.84 6.03 -21.87
N ALA A 553 27.13 5.53 -22.89
CA ALA A 553 26.13 6.28 -23.65
C ALA A 553 24.90 6.69 -22.80
N SER A 554 24.50 5.85 -21.84
CA SER A 554 23.36 6.09 -20.95
C SER A 554 23.81 6.46 -19.53
N GLY A 555 24.97 7.12 -19.42
CA GLY A 555 25.67 7.40 -18.16
C GLY A 555 24.86 8.16 -17.10
N ALA A 556 23.69 8.71 -17.43
CA ALA A 556 22.79 9.36 -16.48
C ALA A 556 21.87 8.40 -15.71
N VAL A 557 21.54 7.21 -16.25
CA VAL A 557 20.53 6.30 -15.68
C VAL A 557 21.00 5.69 -14.36
N LEU A 558 22.18 5.08 -14.34
CA LEU A 558 22.70 4.41 -13.13
C LEU A 558 22.92 5.41 -11.98
N PRO A 559 23.57 6.58 -12.17
CA PRO A 559 23.69 7.57 -11.11
C PRO A 559 22.34 8.10 -10.63
N PHE A 560 21.38 8.30 -11.52
CA PHE A 560 20.04 8.76 -11.16
C PHE A 560 19.33 7.75 -10.24
N LEU A 561 19.36 6.46 -10.60
CA LEU A 561 18.73 5.40 -9.80
C LEU A 561 19.41 5.24 -8.44
N THR A 562 20.75 5.24 -8.42
CA THR A 562 21.54 5.22 -7.19
C THR A 562 21.24 6.44 -6.30
N ALA A 563 21.13 7.64 -6.88
CA ALA A 563 20.78 8.85 -6.14
C ALA A 563 19.35 8.81 -5.58
N MET A 564 18.40 8.20 -6.31
CA MET A 564 17.01 8.07 -5.87
C MET A 564 16.88 7.20 -4.62
N PHE A 565 17.72 6.17 -4.48
CA PHE A 565 17.70 5.25 -3.34
C PHE A 565 18.71 5.56 -2.23
N ARG A 566 19.65 6.47 -2.48
CA ARG A 566 20.65 6.91 -1.48
C ARG A 566 20.04 7.32 -0.13
N PRO A 567 18.91 8.04 -0.04
CA PRO A 567 18.32 8.40 1.26
C PRO A 567 17.94 7.19 2.12
N PHE A 568 17.54 6.07 1.53
CA PHE A 568 17.25 4.83 2.27
C PHE A 568 18.53 4.22 2.83
N VAL A 569 19.58 4.13 2.00
CA VAL A 569 20.90 3.63 2.43
C VAL A 569 21.48 4.50 3.56
N GLU A 570 21.47 5.82 3.38
CA GLU A 570 21.98 6.78 4.37
C GLU A 570 21.18 6.74 5.67
N GLY A 571 19.85 6.65 5.60
CA GLY A 571 19.00 6.53 6.77
C GLY A 571 19.30 5.26 7.59
N TYR A 572 19.55 4.14 6.92
CA TYR A 572 19.95 2.89 7.58
C TYR A 572 21.35 3.00 8.18
N GLN A 573 22.31 3.64 7.49
CA GLN A 573 23.64 3.91 8.04
C GLN A 573 23.58 4.79 9.30
N ILE A 574 22.73 5.83 9.32
CA ILE A 574 22.53 6.68 10.50
C ILE A 574 21.95 5.86 11.66
N ALA A 575 21.00 4.96 11.40
CA ALA A 575 20.48 4.06 12.42
C ALA A 575 21.56 3.12 12.98
N CYS A 576 22.42 2.57 12.13
CA CYS A 576 23.56 1.75 12.57
C CYS A 576 24.56 2.56 13.42
N ARG A 577 24.90 3.79 13.01
CA ARG A 577 25.81 4.66 13.79
C ARG A 577 25.24 5.00 15.15
N TYR A 578 23.94 5.33 15.23
CA TYR A 578 23.26 5.53 16.51
C TYR A 578 23.38 4.31 17.43
N LEU A 579 23.17 3.10 16.89
CA LEU A 579 23.28 1.85 17.65
C LEU A 579 24.71 1.57 18.15
N TRP A 580 25.71 2.02 17.41
CA TRP A 580 27.12 1.88 17.76
C TRP A 580 27.56 2.92 18.80
N GLU A 581 27.17 4.19 18.61
CA GLU A 581 27.70 5.34 19.36
C GLU A 581 26.90 5.67 20.62
N GLU A 582 25.56 5.67 20.54
CA GLU A 582 24.69 6.26 21.58
C GLU A 582 23.71 5.27 22.21
N ALA A 583 23.36 4.17 21.53
CA ALA A 583 22.35 3.26 22.04
C ALA A 583 22.85 2.42 23.23
N SER A 584 21.95 2.22 24.18
CA SER A 584 22.11 1.20 25.22
C SER A 584 22.15 -0.20 24.62
N GLU A 585 22.84 -1.14 25.27
CA GLU A 585 22.93 -2.53 24.79
C GLU A 585 21.56 -3.19 24.64
N ALA A 586 20.62 -2.85 25.53
CA ALA A 586 19.22 -3.29 25.48
C ALA A 586 18.28 -2.08 25.40
N PHE A 587 17.32 -2.11 24.47
CA PHE A 587 16.36 -1.02 24.29
C PHE A 587 14.98 -1.53 23.82
N THR A 588 13.99 -0.66 23.90
CA THR A 588 12.65 -0.87 23.33
C THR A 588 12.48 -0.06 22.04
N GLU A 589 11.56 -0.46 21.17
CA GLU A 589 11.22 0.33 19.96
C GLU A 589 10.82 1.78 20.30
N LYS A 590 10.16 1.98 21.46
CA LYS A 590 9.76 3.30 21.97
C LYS A 590 10.94 4.20 22.35
N GLN A 591 12.11 3.61 22.63
CA GLN A 591 13.36 4.35 22.88
C GLN A 591 14.14 4.54 21.58
N PHE A 592 14.23 3.48 20.75
CA PHE A 592 14.98 3.49 19.50
C PHE A 592 14.50 4.56 18.52
N VAL A 593 13.20 4.62 18.23
CA VAL A 593 12.63 5.51 17.22
C VAL A 593 12.89 7.00 17.57
N PRO A 594 12.58 7.50 18.79
CA PRO A 594 12.96 8.85 19.18
C PRO A 594 14.48 9.07 19.25
N GLY A 595 15.25 8.06 19.68
CA GLY A 595 16.71 8.13 19.79
C GLY A 595 17.39 8.37 18.45
N VAL A 596 17.11 7.53 17.44
CA VAL A 596 17.63 7.70 16.07
C VAL A 596 17.19 9.06 15.50
N ARG A 597 15.96 9.51 15.78
CA ARG A 597 15.48 10.82 15.30
C ARG A 597 16.28 11.97 15.91
N ALA A 598 16.56 11.91 17.21
CA ALA A 598 17.36 12.94 17.89
C ALA A 598 18.78 12.98 17.31
N PHE A 599 19.41 11.81 17.14
CA PHE A 599 20.73 11.68 16.53
C PHE A 599 20.77 12.22 15.08
N ALA A 600 19.80 11.83 14.25
CA ALA A 600 19.65 12.35 12.89
C ALA A 600 19.42 13.87 12.86
N SER A 601 18.67 14.41 13.82
CA SER A 601 18.44 15.85 13.93
C SER A 601 19.74 16.61 14.18
N GLN A 602 20.60 16.10 15.08
CA GLN A 602 21.92 16.67 15.35
C GLN A 602 22.81 16.66 14.09
N LEU A 603 22.84 15.54 13.35
CA LEU A 603 23.63 15.43 12.12
C LEU A 603 23.17 16.41 11.02
N ILE A 604 21.86 16.64 10.92
CA ILE A 604 21.30 17.59 9.94
C ILE A 604 21.58 19.04 10.36
N GLU A 605 21.44 19.36 11.64
CA GLU A 605 21.74 20.70 12.16
C GLU A 605 23.24 21.04 12.09
N ALA A 606 24.11 20.05 12.28
CA ALA A 606 25.55 20.18 12.07
C ALA A 606 25.95 20.26 10.59
N GLY A 607 25.03 19.98 9.66
CA GLY A 607 25.28 19.97 8.21
C GLY A 607 26.02 18.72 7.70
N THR A 608 26.27 17.72 8.55
CA THR A 608 26.95 16.46 8.22
C THR A 608 26.07 15.55 7.35
N SER A 609 24.74 15.63 7.50
CA SER A 609 23.77 14.92 6.65
C SER A 609 22.73 15.89 6.09
N ARG A 610 22.20 15.57 4.90
CA ARG A 610 21.06 16.27 4.28
C ARG A 610 19.83 15.35 4.13
N CYS A 611 19.86 14.17 4.74
CA CYS A 611 18.82 13.15 4.61
C CYS A 611 17.69 13.41 5.64
N TYR A 612 16.69 14.20 5.24
CA TYR A 612 15.51 14.45 6.08
C TYR A 612 14.69 13.18 6.33
N GLU A 613 14.74 12.21 5.42
CA GLU A 613 14.07 10.91 5.54
C GLU A 613 14.57 10.10 6.74
N ALA A 614 15.80 10.33 7.23
CA ALA A 614 16.30 9.71 8.45
C ALA A 614 15.50 10.12 9.71
N LEU A 615 14.75 11.22 9.66
CA LEU A 615 13.83 11.65 10.73
C LEU A 615 12.52 10.86 10.76
N SER A 616 12.21 10.15 9.66
CA SER A 616 10.97 9.39 9.48
C SER A 616 10.91 8.18 10.41
N SER A 617 9.86 8.12 11.23
CA SER A 617 9.56 6.95 12.07
C SER A 617 9.32 5.67 11.28
N ASP A 618 8.86 5.78 10.03
CA ASP A 618 8.65 4.64 9.13
C ASP A 618 10.01 4.02 8.73
N LEU A 619 10.94 4.84 8.24
CA LEU A 619 12.29 4.42 7.88
C LEU A 619 13.03 3.84 9.10
N GLN A 620 12.91 4.48 10.26
CA GLN A 620 13.53 4.00 11.50
C GLN A 620 13.01 2.61 11.90
N LYS A 621 11.70 2.37 11.81
CA LYS A 621 11.12 1.05 12.12
C LYS A 621 11.54 -0.01 11.11
N ASN A 622 11.60 0.34 9.83
CA ASN A 622 12.04 -0.56 8.78
C ASN A 622 13.52 -0.91 8.92
N ALA A 623 14.37 0.06 9.27
CA ALA A 623 15.77 -0.17 9.60
C ALA A 623 15.94 -1.12 10.78
N LEU A 624 15.17 -0.94 11.87
CA LEU A 624 15.20 -1.87 13.00
C LEU A 624 14.77 -3.29 12.60
N ALA A 625 13.71 -3.42 11.81
CA ALA A 625 13.23 -4.73 11.33
C ALA A 625 14.27 -5.43 10.45
N ALA A 626 14.95 -4.67 9.56
CA ALA A 626 16.03 -5.18 8.74
C ALA A 626 17.24 -5.62 9.57
N LEU A 627 17.66 -4.84 10.57
CA LEU A 627 18.77 -5.20 11.46
C LEU A 627 18.47 -6.46 12.27
N VAL A 628 17.21 -6.67 12.67
CA VAL A 628 16.79 -7.92 13.31
C VAL A 628 16.89 -9.10 12.35
N ARG A 629 16.46 -8.92 11.10
CA ARG A 629 16.53 -9.95 10.06
C ARG A 629 17.96 -10.36 9.71
N LEU A 630 18.87 -9.38 9.68
CA LEU A 630 20.30 -9.58 9.42
C LEU A 630 21.07 -10.12 10.63
N GLY A 631 20.41 -10.30 11.78
CA GLY A 631 21.02 -10.80 13.01
C GLY A 631 21.88 -9.79 13.76
N ALA A 632 21.92 -8.53 13.32
CA ALA A 632 22.66 -7.46 14.00
C ALA A 632 21.96 -6.97 15.28
N VAL A 633 20.66 -7.21 15.39
CA VAL A 633 19.86 -6.94 16.60
C VAL A 633 19.04 -8.17 16.94
N SER A 634 19.13 -8.66 18.18
CA SER A 634 18.29 -9.76 18.64
C SER A 634 17.00 -9.24 19.26
N LYS A 635 15.89 -9.97 19.06
CA LYS A 635 14.56 -9.62 19.56
C LYS A 635 14.12 -10.64 20.60
N SER A 636 13.83 -10.20 21.82
CA SER A 636 13.32 -11.03 22.92
C SER A 636 12.01 -10.49 23.48
N ARG A 637 11.15 -11.38 23.99
CA ARG A 637 9.87 -11.00 24.60
C ARG A 637 9.99 -11.09 26.12
N THR A 638 9.80 -9.98 26.82
CA THR A 638 9.83 -9.87 28.28
C THR A 638 8.44 -9.51 28.81
N ALA A 639 8.26 -9.56 30.14
CA ALA A 639 7.02 -9.13 30.79
C ALA A 639 6.68 -7.65 30.55
N SER A 640 7.70 -6.81 30.30
CA SER A 640 7.57 -5.37 30.03
C SER A 640 7.37 -5.02 28.55
N GLY A 641 7.47 -6.00 27.64
CA GLY A 641 7.27 -5.80 26.21
C GLY A 641 8.26 -6.55 25.33
N ILE A 642 8.55 -5.99 24.15
CA ILE A 642 9.59 -6.50 23.26
C ILE A 642 10.88 -5.73 23.55
N MET A 643 11.94 -6.46 23.89
CA MET A 643 13.29 -5.93 24.10
C MET A 643 14.17 -6.30 22.91
N TYR A 644 15.03 -5.37 22.54
CA TYR A 644 16.02 -5.53 21.47
C TYR A 644 17.42 -5.42 22.07
N ASN A 645 18.32 -6.34 21.71
CA ASN A 645 19.73 -6.27 22.11
C ASN A 645 20.63 -6.14 20.89
N THR A 646 21.59 -5.23 20.95
CA THR A 646 22.48 -4.91 19.82
C THR A 646 23.74 -5.78 19.85
N ASP A 647 24.08 -6.39 18.72
CA ASP A 647 25.43 -6.86 18.45
C ASP A 647 26.19 -5.76 17.71
N ARG A 648 27.07 -5.07 18.43
CA ARG A 648 27.81 -3.91 17.90
C ARG A 648 28.69 -4.29 16.71
N GLU A 649 29.36 -5.43 16.74
CA GLU A 649 30.23 -5.87 15.64
C GLU A 649 29.42 -6.19 14.39
N ALA A 650 28.28 -6.87 14.55
CA ALA A 650 27.38 -7.15 13.46
C ALA A 650 26.76 -5.86 12.87
N VAL A 651 26.41 -4.87 13.71
CA VAL A 651 25.94 -3.55 13.25
C VAL A 651 27.03 -2.82 12.45
N ALA A 652 28.27 -2.80 12.94
CA ALA A 652 29.39 -2.19 12.22
C ALA A 652 29.65 -2.88 10.87
N LYS A 653 29.49 -4.20 10.82
CA LYS A 653 29.59 -4.97 9.57
C LYS A 653 28.51 -4.58 8.57
N VAL A 654 27.24 -4.51 8.99
CA VAL A 654 26.13 -4.10 8.13
C VAL A 654 26.34 -2.67 7.60
N GLU A 655 26.76 -1.75 8.47
CA GLU A 655 27.06 -0.37 8.09
C GLU A 655 28.21 -0.30 7.07
N GLY A 656 29.28 -1.06 7.29
CA GLY A 656 30.42 -1.15 6.39
C GLY A 656 30.05 -1.77 5.02
N MET A 657 29.15 -2.75 4.99
CA MET A 657 28.64 -3.33 3.74
C MET A 657 27.77 -2.32 2.97
N LEU A 658 26.92 -1.55 3.65
CA LEU A 658 26.12 -0.49 3.03
C LEU A 658 26.98 0.68 2.51
N GLY A 659 28.14 0.92 3.12
CA GLY A 659 29.07 1.98 2.74
C GLY A 659 30.20 1.57 1.78
N SER A 660 30.12 0.39 1.16
CA SER A 660 31.20 -0.18 0.33
C SER A 660 32.57 -0.33 1.04
N ARG A 661 32.61 -0.28 2.37
CA ARG A 661 33.85 -0.43 3.16
C ARG A 661 34.20 -1.90 3.40
N ILE A 662 33.19 -2.77 3.42
CA ILE A 662 33.34 -4.20 3.63
C ILE A 662 32.73 -4.91 2.41
N PRO A 663 33.46 -5.83 1.76
CA PRO A 663 32.94 -6.58 0.63
C PRO A 663 31.80 -7.49 1.07
N ILE A 664 30.75 -7.54 0.26
CA ILE A 664 29.62 -8.45 0.48
C ILE A 664 30.05 -9.84 -0.01
N GLY A 665 29.99 -10.83 0.89
CA GLY A 665 30.39 -12.20 0.57
C GLY A 665 29.52 -12.82 -0.53
N ARG A 666 30.09 -13.77 -1.27
CA ARG A 666 29.35 -14.52 -2.30
C ARG A 666 28.28 -15.39 -1.65
N PRO A 667 27.03 -15.42 -2.16
CA PRO A 667 26.03 -16.36 -1.69
C PRO A 667 26.50 -17.79 -1.99
N LEU A 668 26.47 -18.67 -0.97
CA LEU A 668 27.04 -20.03 -1.05
C LEU A 668 26.31 -20.96 -2.04
N THR A 669 25.11 -20.64 -2.50
CA THR A 669 24.27 -21.57 -3.28
C THR A 669 23.21 -20.86 -4.11
N ALA A 670 23.57 -20.23 -5.22
CA ALA A 670 22.64 -19.96 -6.32
C ALA A 670 23.39 -20.14 -7.64
N LYS A 671 23.04 -21.19 -8.41
CA LYS A 671 23.44 -21.26 -9.82
C LYS A 671 22.62 -20.22 -10.59
N LEU A 672 23.28 -19.12 -10.95
CA LEU A 672 22.77 -18.02 -11.79
C LEU A 672 22.73 -18.34 -13.29
#